data_AF-A0A2K1QPR4-F1
#
_entry.id   AF-A0A2K1QPR4-F1
#
_cell.length_a   1.000
_cell.length_b   1.000
_cell.length_c   1.000
_cell.angle_alpha   90.00
_cell.angle_beta   90.00
_cell.angle_gamma   90.00
#
_symmetry.space_group_name_H-M   'P 1'
#
loop_
_entity.id
_entity.type
_entity.pdbx_description
1 polymer ?
#
loop_
_entity_poly.entity_id
_entity_poly.type
_entity_poly.pdbx_seq_one_letter_code
_entity_poly.pdbx_strand_id
1 'polypeptide(L)'
;MTKPRKDVKFARRMSRPSHESMDGNGDAHAPSRNGNAQKPSIDRTISTDGAWTDDEKPPGKVEPSEYEKKKQTFITRTIWTLVMIGIFFGSMFMGHIYIIMIVTAVQIISFKEVIAIAQVPSRARRLRFTKSLNWYFLGTTMYFLYGESVIYYFKHIILVDKVLLPFATHHRFISFMLYIIGFVFFVTSLEKGHYKFQFTQFAWTHMALYLIVVQAHFIMNNIFEGMIWFFLPVSLVITNDIFAYICGITFGRTQLIKISPKKTVEGFVGAWLFTILFGIGLTNVLMRYKYFICPVNDLGANVFTGLECEVNPVFIPHRYRLPFIPPHWTHLPTTITAAPMQFHILTFATFASLIAPFGGFFASGLKRTFNIKDFGDSIPGHGGMTDRMDCQFIMGFFAFMYYQSFVAVHKASVGGVIELAITGLTSEQQVDVLKGLSKHLVNQGVISQKVLKYLGEQLKVYTASFAFFEAIWEAGVTHCFVNLGSDHPSIIEAMVKGQNEKKGQFPRIITCPNEMVALSLADGYARLTSRPQAVIIHVDVGTQGLGAAVHNASCGRAPVLIFAGLSPVTIEGEYRGSRTEYIHWIQDVPDQKAIVAQYCRYSGEIKRGRNVKQMVNRALSFAKSQPMGPVYLVGARESMEEDLEPYSLKMENWTPVEGAALTEGQAARVAESLVSAEEPLLITGYSGRNHQAPGALRELADTVRGMRVLDTGGSDMCFPADHPGWLGLRYGVEEAIKTADVILVLDCDVPWIPTQCKPRGDAKIVHIDVDPLKQQMPVFYIDAQMRFRADAETSIRQITKAIKSNTALSEKLASKAIDERWAKLQEAHQSRLQTIKSLASPAQDGSFNTSYLASRLSALLPKDTIYAVEAVTNAAFVHDQIQPVLPGTWINCGGGGLGWSGGGALGIKLASDFEAGGKGKGKFVCQIVGDGTFLFSVPGSVYWIAQKYEIPVLTIVLNNKGWNAPRKSLLLVHPDGQGSKATNEELNISFAPTPDYAGIAAAASGHKAWAGQAWNAEDLESKLKDAISAVSERGVCAVLDAHLEGPDGKFGGGKAALVG
;
A
#
# COMPACT_ATOMS: atom_id res chain seq x y z
N MET A 1 -38.93 -39.50 6.12
CA MET A 1 -39.66 -40.57 5.40
C MET A 1 -40.54 -39.94 4.30
N THR A 2 -41.01 -40.75 3.34
CA THR A 2 -42.26 -40.56 2.54
C THR A 2 -42.56 -39.21 1.85
N LYS A 3 -42.40 -39.20 0.52
CA LYS A 3 -43.40 -38.65 -0.44
C LYS A 3 -44.69 -39.51 -0.43
N PRO A 4 -45.85 -39.15 -1.05
CA PRO A 4 -46.12 -38.11 -2.06
C PRO A 4 -47.20 -37.08 -1.56
N ARG A 5 -48.28 -36.58 -2.23
CA ARG A 5 -48.92 -36.84 -3.55
C ARG A 5 -49.90 -35.70 -3.98
N LYS A 6 -49.65 -35.11 -5.17
CA LYS A 6 -50.58 -34.55 -6.21
C LYS A 6 -51.71 -33.54 -5.88
N ASP A 7 -51.83 -32.54 -6.79
CA ASP A 7 -53.01 -31.98 -7.49
C ASP A 7 -54.31 -31.63 -6.68
N VAL A 8 -55.03 -30.50 -6.83
CA VAL A 8 -55.80 -30.04 -8.02
C VAL A 8 -56.34 -28.58 -7.87
N LYS A 9 -56.31 -27.80 -8.98
CA LYS A 9 -57.14 -26.65 -9.49
C LYS A 9 -57.98 -25.69 -8.59
N PHE A 10 -57.94 -24.41 -9.02
CA PHE A 10 -58.87 -23.28 -8.86
C PHE A 10 -60.41 -23.56 -8.91
N ALA A 11 -61.21 -22.73 -8.22
CA ALA A 11 -62.27 -21.89 -8.85
C ALA A 11 -62.82 -20.73 -7.96
N ARG A 12 -63.31 -19.68 -8.63
CA ARG A 12 -63.91 -18.40 -8.15
C ARG A 12 -65.00 -18.47 -7.05
N ARG A 13 -65.19 -17.35 -6.32
CA ARG A 13 -66.54 -16.88 -5.91
C ARG A 13 -66.69 -15.34 -5.97
N MET A 14 -67.83 -14.81 -5.49
CA MET A 14 -68.45 -13.55 -5.92
C MET A 14 -68.27 -12.34 -4.97
N SER A 15 -68.71 -11.19 -5.46
CA SER A 15 -68.61 -9.82 -4.93
C SER A 15 -69.62 -9.41 -3.84
N ARG A 16 -69.26 -8.33 -3.11
CA ARG A 16 -70.14 -7.29 -2.51
C ARG A 16 -71.04 -7.69 -1.32
N PRO A 17 -71.67 -6.73 -0.58
CA PRO A 17 -71.48 -5.26 -0.54
C PRO A 17 -71.33 -4.64 0.88
N SER A 18 -71.07 -3.33 0.95
CA SER A 18 -71.57 -2.41 2.01
C SER A 18 -71.64 -0.96 1.46
N HIS A 19 -72.09 0.02 2.27
CA HIS A 19 -72.70 1.30 1.83
C HIS A 19 -72.03 2.57 2.45
N GLU A 20 -72.67 3.73 2.22
CA GLU A 20 -72.44 5.08 2.81
C GLU A 20 -71.40 5.99 2.11
N SER A 21 -71.62 7.32 1.98
CA SER A 21 -72.85 8.16 2.09
C SER A 21 -72.67 9.54 1.40
N MET A 22 -73.80 10.26 1.21
CA MET A 22 -74.07 11.74 1.20
C MET A 22 -72.92 12.78 1.01
N ASP A 23 -73.12 13.99 0.44
CA ASP A 23 -74.32 14.67 -0.10
C ASP A 23 -73.94 15.85 -1.01
N GLY A 24 -74.92 16.50 -1.68
CA GLY A 24 -74.77 17.85 -2.25
C GLY A 24 -75.50 18.08 -3.58
N ASN A 25 -76.57 18.90 -3.56
CA ASN A 25 -77.40 19.22 -4.73
C ASN A 25 -77.55 20.75 -4.92
N GLY A 26 -77.91 21.21 -6.12
CA GLY A 26 -78.13 22.63 -6.42
C GLY A 26 -78.89 22.85 -7.75
N ASP A 27 -79.77 23.86 -7.77
CA ASP A 27 -80.94 23.89 -8.67
C ASP A 27 -80.79 24.71 -9.98
N ALA A 28 -81.85 24.64 -10.79
CA ALA A 28 -81.92 25.12 -12.17
C ALA A 28 -82.37 26.59 -12.33
N HIS A 29 -82.04 27.19 -13.48
CA HIS A 29 -83.00 27.89 -14.36
C HIS A 29 -82.40 28.26 -15.74
N ALA A 30 -83.24 28.79 -16.63
CA ALA A 30 -82.97 29.21 -18.02
C ALA A 30 -83.58 30.64 -18.22
N PRO A 31 -83.67 31.29 -19.43
CA PRO A 31 -83.31 30.84 -20.78
C PRO A 31 -82.70 31.88 -21.77
N SER A 32 -82.42 31.41 -22.99
CA SER A 32 -82.55 32.11 -24.30
C SER A 32 -81.46 33.09 -24.83
N ARG A 33 -81.04 32.85 -26.09
CA ARG A 33 -81.22 33.79 -27.23
C ARG A 33 -81.21 33.03 -28.58
N ASN A 34 -81.77 33.62 -29.63
CA ASN A 34 -82.14 32.93 -30.91
C ASN A 34 -81.38 33.45 -32.16
N GLY A 35 -81.41 32.67 -33.25
CA GLY A 35 -81.02 33.07 -34.63
C GLY A 35 -80.33 31.92 -35.41
N ASN A 36 -81.02 30.96 -36.04
CA ASN A 36 -81.71 30.97 -37.37
C ASN A 36 -80.82 31.33 -38.57
N ALA A 37 -80.93 30.70 -39.76
CA ALA A 37 -81.90 29.71 -40.30
C ALA A 37 -81.15 28.56 -41.04
N GLN A 38 -81.62 27.30 -41.19
CA GLN A 38 -82.87 26.77 -41.81
C GLN A 38 -83.03 27.19 -43.29
N LYS A 39 -83.44 26.39 -44.28
CA LYS A 39 -83.82 24.97 -44.55
C LYS A 39 -84.17 24.94 -46.09
N PRO A 40 -84.88 23.98 -46.77
CA PRO A 40 -85.75 22.90 -46.30
C PRO A 40 -85.49 21.52 -46.94
N SER A 41 -86.44 20.61 -46.73
CA SER A 41 -86.52 19.20 -47.15
C SER A 41 -87.89 18.92 -47.77
N ILE A 42 -88.05 17.95 -48.67
CA ILE A 42 -89.35 17.33 -49.01
C ILE A 42 -89.20 15.86 -49.47
N ASP A 43 -89.76 14.96 -48.65
CA ASP A 43 -90.73 13.88 -48.88
C ASP A 43 -90.82 12.98 -50.17
N ARG A 44 -91.27 11.72 -49.91
CA ARG A 44 -92.12 10.79 -50.73
C ARG A 44 -91.61 9.91 -51.90
N THR A 45 -91.35 8.63 -51.54
CA THR A 45 -92.09 7.39 -51.92
C THR A 45 -92.53 7.03 -53.37
N ILE A 46 -92.15 5.79 -53.76
CA ILE A 46 -92.97 4.68 -54.33
C ILE A 46 -93.07 4.45 -55.87
N SER A 47 -92.52 3.28 -56.29
CA SER A 47 -92.85 2.32 -57.37
C SER A 47 -93.04 2.71 -58.85
N THR A 48 -92.38 1.91 -59.73
CA THR A 48 -92.83 1.33 -61.05
C THR A 48 -93.49 2.26 -62.09
N ASP A 49 -93.11 2.26 -63.38
CA ASP A 49 -92.56 1.17 -64.22
C ASP A 49 -91.44 1.64 -65.18
N GLY A 50 -90.91 0.74 -66.01
CA GLY A 50 -89.76 1.00 -66.89
C GLY A 50 -90.06 1.18 -68.38
N ALA A 51 -89.15 1.86 -69.08
CA ALA A 51 -89.01 1.88 -70.54
C ALA A 51 -87.53 2.12 -70.93
N TRP A 52 -87.19 1.86 -72.20
CA TRP A 52 -85.84 2.02 -72.75
C TRP A 52 -85.66 3.38 -73.44
N THR A 53 -84.41 3.89 -73.45
CA THR A 53 -83.62 4.46 -74.58
C THR A 53 -82.43 5.22 -73.95
N ASP A 54 -81.22 4.69 -74.05
CA ASP A 54 -80.21 4.97 -75.10
C ASP A 54 -79.35 6.20 -74.78
N ASP A 55 -78.04 5.97 -74.61
CA ASP A 55 -76.99 6.93 -74.96
C ASP A 55 -75.67 6.17 -75.26
N GLU A 56 -74.80 6.78 -76.07
CA GLU A 56 -73.93 6.04 -77.00
C GLU A 56 -72.73 5.24 -76.41
N LYS A 57 -72.34 4.16 -77.11
CA LYS A 57 -71.08 3.43 -76.88
C LYS A 57 -69.91 4.03 -77.66
N PRO A 58 -68.76 4.32 -77.03
CA PRO A 58 -67.47 4.31 -77.71
C PRO A 58 -67.13 2.87 -78.17
N PRO A 59 -66.42 2.69 -79.30
CA PRO A 59 -66.24 1.36 -79.88
C PRO A 59 -65.23 0.47 -79.13
N GLY A 60 -65.61 -0.79 -78.93
CA GLY A 60 -64.69 -1.93 -78.96
C GLY A 60 -63.58 -2.01 -77.91
N LYS A 61 -63.91 -2.47 -76.69
CA LYS A 61 -62.99 -3.29 -75.90
C LYS A 61 -63.61 -4.66 -75.68
N VAL A 62 -63.03 -5.67 -76.33
CA VAL A 62 -63.35 -7.09 -76.13
C VAL A 62 -63.04 -7.46 -74.68
N GLU A 63 -63.93 -8.17 -73.99
CA GLU A 63 -63.58 -8.77 -72.71
C GLU A 63 -62.48 -9.82 -72.94
N PRO A 64 -61.29 -9.68 -72.34
CA PRO A 64 -60.18 -10.55 -72.69
C PRO A 64 -60.47 -11.99 -72.30
N SER A 65 -60.25 -12.88 -73.27
CA SER A 65 -60.42 -14.32 -73.13
C SER A 65 -59.67 -14.85 -71.91
N GLU A 66 -60.10 -15.98 -71.35
CA GLU A 66 -59.38 -16.63 -70.25
C GLU A 66 -57.93 -16.98 -70.64
N TYR A 67 -57.69 -17.23 -71.94
CA TYR A 67 -56.35 -17.32 -72.54
C TYR A 67 -55.59 -15.99 -72.51
N GLU A 68 -56.23 -14.87 -72.81
CA GLU A 68 -55.60 -13.54 -72.81
C GLU A 68 -55.29 -13.05 -71.40
N LYS A 69 -56.18 -13.30 -70.43
CA LYS A 69 -55.91 -13.05 -69.00
C LYS A 69 -54.70 -13.87 -68.53
N LYS A 70 -54.56 -15.13 -68.98
CA LYS A 70 -53.37 -15.96 -68.74
C LYS A 70 -52.11 -15.44 -69.45
N LYS A 71 -52.22 -15.02 -70.71
CA LYS A 71 -51.13 -14.44 -71.53
C LYS A 71 -50.62 -13.11 -70.94
N GLN A 72 -51.52 -12.21 -70.54
CA GLN A 72 -51.18 -10.94 -69.90
C GLN A 72 -50.53 -11.17 -68.52
N THR A 73 -51.05 -12.13 -67.74
CA THR A 73 -50.42 -12.54 -66.47
C THR A 73 -49.01 -13.11 -66.70
N PHE A 74 -48.81 -13.90 -67.75
CA PHE A 74 -47.49 -14.43 -68.12
C PHE A 74 -46.52 -13.33 -68.55
N ILE A 75 -46.93 -12.43 -69.45
CA ILE A 75 -46.11 -11.30 -69.92
C ILE A 75 -45.69 -10.40 -68.75
N THR A 76 -46.63 -9.99 -67.88
CA THR A 76 -46.33 -9.21 -66.68
C THR A 76 -45.32 -9.94 -65.79
N ARG A 77 -45.46 -11.26 -65.61
CA ARG A 77 -44.52 -12.05 -64.79
C ARG A 77 -43.14 -12.17 -65.42
N THR A 78 -43.03 -12.38 -66.72
CA THR A 78 -41.72 -12.41 -67.40
C THR A 78 -41.02 -11.06 -67.35
N ILE A 79 -41.74 -9.95 -67.60
CA ILE A 79 -41.16 -8.59 -67.51
C ILE A 79 -40.67 -8.31 -66.08
N TRP A 80 -41.51 -8.50 -65.06
CA TRP A 80 -41.11 -8.23 -63.68
C TRP A 80 -40.04 -9.20 -63.16
N THR A 81 -39.97 -10.44 -63.67
CA THR A 81 -38.84 -11.35 -63.40
C THR A 81 -37.52 -10.79 -63.94
N LEU A 82 -37.51 -10.33 -65.20
CA LEU A 82 -36.32 -9.72 -65.81
C LEU A 82 -35.90 -8.43 -65.10
N VAL A 83 -36.86 -7.59 -64.67
CA VAL A 83 -36.60 -6.38 -63.87
C VAL A 83 -35.99 -6.73 -62.51
N MET A 84 -36.53 -7.71 -61.78
CA MET A 84 -35.97 -8.15 -60.49
C MET A 84 -34.54 -8.70 -60.63
N ILE A 85 -34.30 -9.52 -61.66
CA ILE A 85 -32.96 -10.07 -61.95
C ILE A 85 -31.99 -8.94 -62.32
N GLY A 86 -32.40 -8.00 -63.20
CA GLY A 86 -31.58 -6.87 -63.60
C GLY A 86 -31.19 -5.95 -62.44
N ILE A 87 -32.13 -5.65 -61.54
CA ILE A 87 -31.88 -4.86 -60.32
C ILE A 87 -30.92 -5.60 -59.39
N PHE A 88 -31.16 -6.89 -59.12
CA PHE A 88 -30.34 -7.68 -58.20
C PHE A 88 -28.89 -7.80 -58.66
N PHE A 89 -28.65 -8.23 -59.91
CA PHE A 89 -27.30 -8.35 -60.45
C PHE A 89 -26.64 -6.98 -60.67
N GLY A 90 -27.39 -5.97 -61.12
CA GLY A 90 -26.88 -4.60 -61.28
C GLY A 90 -26.33 -4.05 -59.96
N SER A 91 -27.15 -4.05 -58.90
CA SER A 91 -26.72 -3.58 -57.58
C SER A 91 -25.61 -4.44 -56.97
N MET A 92 -25.56 -5.75 -57.23
CA MET A 92 -24.47 -6.63 -56.78
C MET A 92 -23.12 -6.22 -57.38
N PHE A 93 -23.09 -5.76 -58.63
CA PHE A 93 -21.86 -5.28 -59.27
C PHE A 93 -21.52 -3.82 -58.93
N MET A 94 -22.53 -2.99 -58.62
CA MET A 94 -22.33 -1.57 -58.26
C MET A 94 -21.74 -1.34 -56.86
N GLY A 95 -21.82 -2.31 -55.94
CA GLY A 95 -21.10 -2.26 -54.66
C GLY A 95 -21.93 -2.66 -53.44
N HIS A 96 -21.24 -2.87 -52.33
CA HIS A 96 -21.81 -3.33 -51.05
C HIS A 96 -22.98 -2.46 -50.58
N ILE A 97 -22.83 -1.12 -50.66
CA ILE A 97 -23.86 -0.16 -50.25
C ILE A 97 -25.19 -0.32 -51.01
N TYR A 98 -25.18 -0.71 -52.29
CA TYR A 98 -26.39 -0.90 -53.08
C TYR A 98 -27.16 -2.17 -52.68
N ILE A 99 -26.46 -3.26 -52.38
CA ILE A 99 -27.09 -4.48 -51.84
C ILE A 99 -27.61 -4.26 -50.42
N ILE A 100 -26.90 -3.48 -49.58
CA ILE A 100 -27.38 -3.03 -48.27
C ILE A 100 -28.68 -2.23 -48.39
N MET A 101 -28.77 -1.30 -49.36
CA MET A 101 -30.00 -0.56 -49.64
C MET A 101 -31.13 -1.47 -50.13
N ILE A 102 -30.85 -2.48 -50.96
CA ILE A 102 -31.86 -3.47 -51.40
C ILE A 102 -32.36 -4.30 -50.21
N VAL A 103 -31.49 -4.87 -49.38
CA VAL A 103 -31.89 -5.64 -48.19
C VAL A 103 -32.73 -4.77 -47.25
N THR A 104 -32.34 -3.50 -47.08
CA THR A 104 -33.08 -2.51 -46.28
C THR A 104 -34.47 -2.21 -46.86
N ALA A 105 -34.60 -2.04 -48.17
CA ALA A 105 -35.90 -1.85 -48.82
C ALA A 105 -36.79 -3.11 -48.72
N VAL A 106 -36.21 -4.28 -48.92
CA VAL A 106 -36.88 -5.58 -48.87
C VAL A 106 -37.43 -5.88 -47.47
N GLN A 107 -36.68 -5.63 -46.39
CA GLN A 107 -37.22 -5.78 -45.03
C GLN A 107 -38.34 -4.77 -44.74
N ILE A 108 -38.25 -3.52 -45.23
CA ILE A 108 -39.27 -2.49 -45.00
C ILE A 108 -40.59 -2.86 -45.68
N ILE A 109 -40.53 -3.38 -46.92
CA ILE A 109 -41.71 -3.86 -47.65
C ILE A 109 -42.28 -5.12 -46.98
N SER A 110 -41.44 -6.07 -46.59
CA SER A 110 -41.90 -7.32 -45.93
C SER A 110 -42.54 -7.05 -44.56
N PHE A 111 -41.96 -6.14 -43.77
CA PHE A 111 -42.51 -5.70 -42.49
C PHE A 111 -43.88 -5.02 -42.68
N LYS A 112 -43.99 -4.12 -43.67
CA LYS A 112 -45.26 -3.48 -44.05
C LYS A 112 -46.34 -4.51 -44.41
N GLU A 113 -46.01 -5.56 -45.16
CA GLU A 113 -46.92 -6.65 -45.52
C GLU A 113 -47.39 -7.45 -44.29
N VAL A 114 -46.47 -7.95 -43.47
CA VAL A 114 -46.81 -8.74 -42.27
C VAL A 114 -47.63 -7.92 -41.26
N ILE A 115 -47.32 -6.63 -41.10
CA ILE A 115 -48.09 -5.70 -40.25
C ILE A 115 -49.48 -5.42 -40.84
N ALA A 116 -49.65 -5.41 -42.17
CA ALA A 116 -50.95 -5.17 -42.81
C ALA A 116 -51.94 -6.31 -42.54
N ILE A 117 -51.49 -7.57 -42.51
CA ILE A 117 -52.33 -8.75 -42.21
C ILE A 117 -52.99 -8.63 -40.82
N ALA A 118 -52.28 -8.04 -39.85
CA ALA A 118 -52.80 -7.84 -38.49
C ALA A 118 -53.84 -6.69 -38.39
N GLN A 119 -54.04 -5.87 -39.42
CA GLN A 119 -54.88 -4.65 -39.35
C GLN A 119 -56.29 -4.85 -39.92
N VAL A 120 -57.26 -5.15 -39.06
CA VAL A 120 -58.69 -5.17 -39.42
C VAL A 120 -59.18 -3.75 -39.74
N PRO A 121 -59.58 -3.41 -40.98
CA PRO A 121 -59.78 -2.01 -41.40
C PRO A 121 -60.84 -1.22 -40.61
N SER A 122 -61.91 -1.89 -40.16
CA SER A 122 -63.06 -1.25 -39.52
C SER A 122 -62.77 -0.73 -38.10
N ARG A 123 -61.83 -1.35 -37.36
CA ARG A 123 -61.48 -0.94 -35.99
C ARG A 123 -60.30 0.03 -35.94
N ALA A 124 -59.41 0.01 -36.94
CA ALA A 124 -58.23 0.86 -36.99
C ALA A 124 -58.53 2.37 -37.14
N ARG A 125 -59.74 2.77 -37.60
CA ARG A 125 -60.08 4.18 -37.86
C ARG A 125 -60.21 5.08 -36.61
N ARG A 126 -60.30 4.54 -35.39
CA ARG A 126 -60.35 5.36 -34.16
C ARG A 126 -58.98 5.67 -33.54
N LEU A 127 -58.01 4.75 -33.64
CA LEU A 127 -56.72 4.84 -32.93
C LEU A 127 -55.64 5.47 -33.83
N ARG A 128 -55.42 6.79 -33.72
CA ARG A 128 -54.46 7.51 -34.58
C ARG A 128 -53.00 7.09 -34.39
N PHE A 129 -52.58 6.78 -33.16
CA PHE A 129 -51.16 6.61 -32.81
C PHE A 129 -50.57 5.22 -33.10
N THR A 130 -51.40 4.16 -33.18
CA THR A 130 -50.91 2.77 -33.33
C THR A 130 -50.10 2.56 -34.62
N LYS A 131 -50.42 3.28 -35.71
CA LYS A 131 -49.66 3.16 -36.97
C LYS A 131 -48.25 3.75 -36.88
N SER A 132 -48.10 4.93 -36.29
CA SER A 132 -46.80 5.60 -36.12
C SER A 132 -45.87 4.79 -35.22
N LEU A 133 -46.42 4.17 -34.17
CA LEU A 133 -45.67 3.37 -33.21
C LEU A 133 -45.01 2.12 -33.83
N ASN A 134 -45.67 1.46 -34.78
CA ASN A 134 -45.09 0.30 -35.48
C ASN A 134 -43.86 0.71 -36.33
N TRP A 135 -43.88 1.89 -36.94
CA TRP A 135 -42.74 2.46 -37.66
C TRP A 135 -41.63 2.97 -36.72
N TYR A 136 -42.00 3.49 -35.55
CA TYR A 136 -41.04 3.90 -34.51
C TYR A 136 -40.22 2.72 -33.99
N PHE A 137 -40.86 1.59 -33.66
CA PHE A 137 -40.14 0.39 -33.24
C PHE A 137 -39.27 -0.19 -34.37
N LEU A 138 -39.71 -0.14 -35.64
CA LEU A 138 -38.86 -0.52 -36.78
C LEU A 138 -37.59 0.34 -36.84
N GLY A 139 -37.72 1.67 -36.80
CA GLY A 139 -36.56 2.58 -36.80
C GLY A 139 -35.63 2.35 -35.61
N THR A 140 -36.19 2.11 -34.43
CA THR A 140 -35.43 1.85 -33.20
C THR A 140 -34.65 0.52 -33.26
N THR A 141 -35.28 -0.56 -33.74
CA THR A 141 -34.62 -1.87 -33.92
C THR A 141 -33.58 -1.82 -35.02
N MET A 142 -33.84 -1.11 -36.13
CA MET A 142 -32.84 -0.88 -37.18
C MET A 142 -31.65 -0.08 -36.65
N TYR A 143 -31.86 1.01 -35.90
CA TYR A 143 -30.79 1.78 -35.27
C TYR A 143 -29.92 0.90 -34.36
N PHE A 144 -30.54 0.18 -33.43
CA PHE A 144 -29.83 -0.70 -32.50
C PHE A 144 -28.94 -1.73 -33.22
N LEU A 145 -29.54 -2.52 -34.11
CA LEU A 145 -28.87 -3.64 -34.77
C LEU A 145 -27.86 -3.19 -35.84
N TYR A 146 -28.21 -2.23 -36.69
CA TYR A 146 -27.36 -1.83 -37.81
C TYR A 146 -26.30 -0.83 -37.37
N GLY A 147 -26.60 0.01 -36.36
CA GLY A 147 -25.63 0.92 -35.75
C GLY A 147 -24.46 0.16 -35.13
N GLU A 148 -24.71 -0.95 -34.43
CA GLU A 148 -23.64 -1.74 -33.82
C GLU A 148 -22.72 -2.38 -34.90
N SER A 149 -23.28 -2.90 -36.00
CA SER A 149 -22.49 -3.38 -37.14
C SER A 149 -21.68 -2.25 -37.80
N VAL A 150 -22.29 -1.10 -38.07
CA VAL A 150 -21.61 0.04 -38.73
C VAL A 150 -20.49 0.62 -37.86
N ILE A 151 -20.71 0.74 -36.55
CA ILE A 151 -19.69 1.17 -35.58
C ILE A 151 -18.53 0.16 -35.56
N TYR A 152 -18.81 -1.15 -35.59
CA TYR A 152 -17.77 -2.19 -35.58
C TYR A 152 -16.86 -2.12 -36.82
N TYR A 153 -17.44 -2.13 -38.02
CA TYR A 153 -16.68 -2.16 -39.28
C TYR A 153 -15.99 -0.83 -39.60
N PHE A 154 -16.58 0.32 -39.23
CA PHE A 154 -16.07 1.64 -39.59
C PHE A 154 -15.55 2.46 -38.38
N LYS A 155 -15.17 1.79 -37.29
CA LYS A 155 -14.71 2.41 -36.03
C LYS A 155 -13.64 3.49 -36.24
N HIS A 156 -12.68 3.28 -37.15
CA HIS A 156 -11.58 4.22 -37.39
C HIS A 156 -12.00 5.52 -38.09
N ILE A 157 -13.18 5.54 -38.72
CA ILE A 157 -13.78 6.75 -39.30
C ILE A 157 -14.68 7.41 -38.24
N ILE A 158 -15.55 6.61 -37.62
CA ILE A 158 -16.61 7.08 -36.71
C ILE A 158 -16.06 7.64 -35.39
N LEU A 159 -14.97 7.09 -34.85
CA LEU A 159 -14.36 7.56 -33.60
C LEU A 159 -13.49 8.82 -33.76
N VAL A 160 -13.24 9.27 -35.00
CA VAL A 160 -12.47 10.50 -35.30
C VAL A 160 -13.39 11.69 -35.53
N ASP A 161 -14.64 11.46 -35.95
CA ASP A 161 -15.64 12.50 -36.15
C ASP A 161 -16.29 12.93 -34.81
N LYS A 162 -16.13 14.20 -34.44
CA LYS A 162 -16.62 14.77 -33.16
C LYS A 162 -18.15 14.77 -33.02
N VAL A 163 -18.91 14.70 -34.12
CA VAL A 163 -20.37 14.70 -34.12
C VAL A 163 -20.91 13.28 -34.01
N LEU A 164 -20.26 12.30 -34.66
CA LEU A 164 -20.65 10.89 -34.60
C LEU A 164 -20.15 10.18 -33.33
N LEU A 165 -19.01 10.59 -32.77
CA LEU A 165 -18.40 9.98 -31.59
C LEU A 165 -19.37 9.73 -30.42
N PRO A 166 -20.21 10.69 -29.97
CA PRO A 166 -21.15 10.46 -28.85
C PRO A 166 -22.24 9.42 -29.17
N PHE A 167 -22.68 9.34 -30.42
CA PHE A 167 -23.66 8.33 -30.84
C PHE A 167 -23.04 6.94 -30.88
N ALA A 168 -21.74 6.84 -31.21
CA ALA A 168 -21.01 5.59 -31.22
C ALA A 168 -20.65 5.10 -29.79
N THR A 169 -20.07 5.96 -28.94
CA THR A 169 -19.67 5.59 -27.58
C THR A 169 -20.86 5.24 -26.68
N HIS A 170 -22.01 5.89 -26.88
CA HIS A 170 -23.21 5.67 -26.08
C HIS A 170 -24.31 4.87 -26.82
N HIS A 171 -23.98 4.25 -27.97
CA HIS A 171 -24.93 3.57 -28.86
C HIS A 171 -25.94 2.65 -28.15
N ARG A 172 -25.44 1.77 -27.28
CA ARG A 172 -26.26 0.81 -26.53
C ARG A 172 -27.21 1.51 -25.54
N PHE A 173 -26.78 2.58 -24.89
CA PHE A 173 -27.61 3.36 -23.97
C PHE A 173 -28.69 4.17 -24.71
N ILE A 174 -28.31 4.82 -25.81
CA ILE A 174 -29.24 5.54 -26.69
C ILE A 174 -30.32 4.58 -27.23
N SER A 175 -29.91 3.40 -27.70
CA SER A 175 -30.83 2.36 -28.19
C SER A 175 -31.82 1.88 -27.11
N PHE A 176 -31.34 1.68 -25.88
CA PHE A 176 -32.20 1.33 -24.74
C PHE A 176 -33.18 2.45 -24.40
N MET A 177 -32.72 3.72 -24.34
CA MET A 177 -33.59 4.88 -24.11
C MET A 177 -34.69 5.00 -25.18
N LEU A 178 -34.37 4.84 -26.46
CA LEU A 178 -35.35 4.85 -27.56
C LEU A 178 -36.41 3.74 -27.39
N TYR A 179 -35.99 2.51 -27.05
CA TYR A 179 -36.95 1.43 -26.80
C TYR A 179 -37.88 1.74 -25.61
N ILE A 180 -37.33 2.27 -24.50
CA ILE A 180 -38.12 2.67 -23.33
C ILE A 180 -39.09 3.81 -23.66
N ILE A 181 -38.69 4.80 -24.46
CA ILE A 181 -39.58 5.87 -24.94
C ILE A 181 -40.75 5.28 -25.75
N GLY A 182 -40.46 4.36 -26.68
CA GLY A 182 -41.49 3.65 -27.46
C GLY A 182 -42.43 2.80 -26.58
N PHE A 183 -41.90 2.14 -25.55
CA PHE A 183 -42.69 1.36 -24.60
C PHE A 183 -43.59 2.23 -23.71
N VAL A 184 -43.07 3.34 -23.17
CA VAL A 184 -43.87 4.31 -22.42
C VAL A 184 -44.97 4.89 -23.30
N PHE A 185 -44.66 5.25 -24.55
CA PHE A 185 -45.65 5.75 -25.51
C PHE A 185 -46.73 4.69 -25.85
N PHE A 186 -46.35 3.41 -25.94
CA PHE A 186 -47.34 2.32 -26.07
C PHE A 186 -48.29 2.30 -24.86
N VAL A 187 -47.75 2.31 -23.64
CA VAL A 187 -48.55 2.24 -22.40
C VAL A 187 -49.46 3.46 -22.24
N THR A 188 -49.00 4.67 -22.54
CA THR A 188 -49.85 5.88 -22.50
C THR A 188 -50.93 5.90 -23.59
N SER A 189 -50.77 5.14 -24.68
CA SER A 189 -51.77 5.02 -25.75
C SER A 189 -52.92 4.04 -25.45
N LEU A 190 -52.92 3.33 -24.32
CA LEU A 190 -53.90 2.27 -24.02
C LEU A 190 -55.32 2.80 -23.76
N GLU A 191 -56.28 2.44 -24.62
CA GLU A 191 -57.68 2.87 -24.52
C GLU A 191 -58.58 1.76 -23.93
N LYS A 192 -59.36 2.12 -22.91
CA LYS A 192 -60.28 1.22 -22.21
C LYS A 192 -61.33 0.66 -23.17
N GLY A 193 -61.27 -0.65 -23.41
CA GLY A 193 -62.11 -1.38 -24.37
C GLY A 193 -61.36 -1.85 -25.63
N HIS A 194 -60.18 -1.28 -25.91
CA HIS A 194 -59.33 -1.66 -27.05
C HIS A 194 -58.09 -2.47 -26.69
N TYR A 195 -57.80 -2.69 -25.39
CA TYR A 195 -56.63 -3.43 -24.89
C TYR A 195 -56.29 -4.73 -25.66
N LYS A 196 -57.26 -5.64 -25.87
CA LYS A 196 -56.97 -6.91 -26.60
C LYS A 196 -56.44 -6.66 -28.01
N PHE A 197 -56.94 -5.64 -28.70
CA PHE A 197 -56.44 -5.25 -30.02
C PHE A 197 -55.05 -4.61 -29.91
N GLN A 198 -54.85 -3.67 -28.98
CA GLN A 198 -53.57 -2.96 -28.82
C GLN A 198 -52.42 -3.90 -28.40
N PHE A 199 -52.62 -4.78 -27.42
CA PHE A 199 -51.63 -5.80 -27.06
C PHE A 199 -51.40 -6.82 -28.19
N THR A 200 -52.42 -7.13 -29.01
CA THR A 200 -52.23 -7.96 -30.20
C THR A 200 -51.37 -7.24 -31.25
N GLN A 201 -51.62 -5.96 -31.55
CA GLN A 201 -50.78 -5.17 -32.47
C GLN A 201 -49.34 -5.05 -31.96
N PHE A 202 -49.15 -4.82 -30.66
CA PHE A 202 -47.83 -4.74 -30.03
C PHE A 202 -47.05 -6.06 -30.15
N ALA A 203 -47.70 -7.19 -29.84
CA ALA A 203 -47.10 -8.52 -29.99
C ALA A 203 -46.80 -8.86 -31.45
N TRP A 204 -47.70 -8.56 -32.39
CA TRP A 204 -47.46 -8.74 -33.83
C TRP A 204 -46.33 -7.88 -34.35
N THR A 205 -46.17 -6.65 -33.81
CA THR A 205 -45.06 -5.76 -34.16
C THR A 205 -43.74 -6.36 -33.72
N HIS A 206 -43.61 -6.78 -32.46
CA HIS A 206 -42.38 -7.40 -31.96
C HIS A 206 -42.06 -8.74 -32.65
N MET A 207 -43.08 -9.54 -32.96
CA MET A 207 -42.93 -10.77 -33.76
C MET A 207 -42.43 -10.46 -35.18
N ALA A 208 -42.96 -9.43 -35.85
CA ALA A 208 -42.51 -9.04 -37.19
C ALA A 208 -41.08 -8.47 -37.18
N LEU A 209 -40.70 -7.70 -36.16
CA LEU A 209 -39.32 -7.22 -35.98
C LEU A 209 -38.35 -8.40 -35.78
N TYR A 210 -38.72 -9.38 -34.96
CA TYR A 210 -37.93 -10.59 -34.73
C TYR A 210 -37.81 -11.48 -35.98
N LEU A 211 -38.91 -11.71 -36.71
CA LEU A 211 -38.91 -12.61 -37.88
C LEU A 211 -38.32 -11.98 -39.15
N ILE A 212 -38.21 -10.64 -39.23
CA ILE A 212 -37.77 -9.93 -40.44
C ILE A 212 -36.50 -9.12 -40.20
N VAL A 213 -36.50 -8.20 -39.22
CA VAL A 213 -35.42 -7.21 -39.04
C VAL A 213 -34.18 -7.84 -38.42
N VAL A 214 -34.36 -8.74 -37.45
CA VAL A 214 -33.25 -9.53 -36.86
C VAL A 214 -32.64 -10.47 -37.92
N GLN A 215 -33.47 -11.11 -38.75
CA GLN A 215 -32.95 -11.95 -39.85
C GLN A 215 -32.26 -11.13 -40.94
N ALA A 216 -32.76 -9.93 -41.24
CA ALA A 216 -32.10 -9.00 -42.14
C ALA A 216 -30.78 -8.45 -41.57
N HIS A 217 -30.64 -8.29 -40.25
CA HIS A 217 -29.35 -7.95 -39.61
C HIS A 217 -28.31 -9.06 -39.81
N PHE A 218 -28.67 -10.34 -39.75
CA PHE A 218 -27.74 -11.42 -40.05
C PHE A 218 -27.35 -11.45 -41.55
N ILE A 219 -28.30 -11.18 -42.45
CA ILE A 219 -28.02 -10.99 -43.89
C ILE A 219 -27.06 -9.80 -44.11
N MET A 220 -27.26 -8.70 -43.40
CA MET A 220 -26.38 -7.52 -43.41
C MET A 220 -24.95 -7.84 -42.94
N ASN A 221 -24.81 -8.58 -41.84
CA ASN A 221 -23.49 -8.99 -41.35
C ASN A 221 -22.78 -9.93 -42.33
N ASN A 222 -23.51 -10.83 -43.02
CA ASN A 222 -22.92 -11.66 -44.09
C ASN A 222 -22.37 -10.80 -45.25
N ILE A 223 -23.03 -9.70 -45.61
CA ILE A 223 -22.53 -8.76 -46.62
C ILE A 223 -21.22 -8.11 -46.16
N PHE A 224 -21.11 -7.76 -44.87
CA PHE A 224 -19.90 -7.17 -44.30
C PHE A 224 -18.73 -8.16 -44.16
N GLU A 225 -19.00 -9.44 -43.87
CA GLU A 225 -17.98 -10.52 -43.85
C GLU A 225 -17.55 -10.96 -45.26
N GLY A 226 -18.25 -10.51 -46.30
CA GLY A 226 -17.88 -10.66 -47.72
C GLY A 226 -19.02 -11.17 -48.59
N MET A 227 -19.17 -10.60 -49.80
CA MET A 227 -20.34 -10.79 -50.67
C MET A 227 -20.68 -12.26 -51.01
N ILE A 228 -19.72 -13.20 -50.93
CA ILE A 228 -19.98 -14.63 -51.08
C ILE A 228 -20.96 -15.16 -50.02
N TRP A 229 -20.88 -14.70 -48.77
CA TRP A 229 -21.77 -15.13 -47.67
C TRP A 229 -23.19 -14.59 -47.81
N PHE A 230 -23.41 -13.62 -48.70
CA PHE A 230 -24.73 -13.18 -49.12
C PHE A 230 -25.19 -13.87 -50.42
N PHE A 231 -24.41 -13.73 -51.48
CA PHE A 231 -24.83 -14.10 -52.83
C PHE A 231 -24.91 -15.62 -53.05
N LEU A 232 -23.98 -16.40 -52.48
CA LEU A 232 -23.98 -17.86 -52.63
C LEU A 232 -25.19 -18.48 -51.91
N PRO A 233 -25.51 -18.18 -50.63
CA PRO A 233 -26.73 -18.66 -49.98
C PRO A 233 -28.03 -18.29 -50.71
N VAL A 234 -28.15 -17.03 -51.16
CA VAL A 234 -29.34 -16.56 -51.90
C VAL A 234 -29.51 -17.33 -53.21
N SER A 235 -28.42 -17.55 -53.94
CA SER A 235 -28.40 -18.30 -55.20
C SER A 235 -28.74 -19.78 -55.02
N LEU A 236 -28.34 -20.41 -53.90
CA LEU A 236 -28.71 -21.80 -53.58
C LEU A 236 -30.22 -21.96 -53.36
N VAL A 237 -30.86 -21.04 -52.63
CA VAL A 237 -32.32 -21.08 -52.39
C VAL A 237 -33.10 -20.87 -53.69
N ILE A 238 -32.69 -19.91 -54.52
CA ILE A 238 -33.30 -19.67 -55.84
C ILE A 238 -33.16 -20.91 -56.73
N THR A 239 -31.97 -21.51 -56.77
CA THR A 239 -31.69 -22.75 -57.51
C THR A 239 -32.55 -23.90 -57.02
N ASN A 240 -32.66 -24.08 -55.70
CA ASN A 240 -33.46 -25.13 -55.09
C ASN A 240 -34.95 -25.00 -55.43
N ASP A 241 -35.56 -23.83 -55.34
CA ASP A 241 -36.98 -23.66 -55.71
C ASP A 241 -37.22 -23.83 -57.23
N ILE A 242 -36.25 -23.45 -58.09
CA ILE A 242 -36.32 -23.70 -59.54
C ILE A 242 -36.29 -25.21 -59.83
N PHE A 243 -35.29 -25.94 -59.31
CA PHE A 243 -35.19 -27.38 -59.56
C PHE A 243 -36.28 -28.19 -58.84
N ALA A 244 -36.77 -27.75 -57.68
CA ALA A 244 -37.93 -28.36 -57.02
C ALA A 244 -39.21 -28.25 -57.87
N TYR A 245 -39.37 -27.15 -58.61
CA TYR A 245 -40.46 -26.98 -59.56
C TYR A 245 -40.26 -27.84 -60.83
N ILE A 246 -39.07 -27.83 -61.43
CA ILE A 246 -38.75 -28.59 -62.64
C ILE A 246 -38.88 -30.11 -62.38
N CYS A 247 -38.10 -30.64 -61.44
CA CYS A 247 -38.14 -32.06 -61.07
C CYS A 247 -39.51 -32.46 -60.50
N GLY A 248 -40.21 -31.52 -59.84
CA GLY A 248 -41.57 -31.73 -59.36
C GLY A 248 -42.63 -31.89 -60.45
N ILE A 249 -42.42 -31.30 -61.64
CA ILE A 249 -43.27 -31.49 -62.82
C ILE A 249 -42.85 -32.74 -63.63
N THR A 250 -41.55 -32.98 -63.81
CA THR A 250 -41.08 -34.09 -64.67
C THR A 250 -41.16 -35.46 -63.99
N PHE A 251 -41.00 -35.53 -62.67
CA PHE A 251 -40.91 -36.79 -61.92
C PHE A 251 -41.84 -36.86 -60.69
N GLY A 252 -42.51 -35.77 -60.32
CA GLY A 252 -43.34 -35.69 -59.12
C GLY A 252 -44.54 -36.64 -59.12
N ARG A 253 -44.66 -37.47 -58.09
CA ARG A 253 -45.78 -38.39 -57.85
C ARG A 253 -46.26 -38.36 -56.40
N THR A 254 -45.35 -38.20 -55.45
CA THR A 254 -45.64 -38.25 -54.01
C THR A 254 -45.75 -36.85 -53.43
N GLN A 255 -46.88 -36.48 -52.82
CA GLN A 255 -47.05 -35.17 -52.18
C GLN A 255 -46.20 -35.05 -50.91
N LEU A 256 -45.50 -33.92 -50.75
CA LEU A 256 -44.57 -33.70 -49.64
C LEU A 256 -45.25 -33.28 -48.32
N ILE A 257 -46.26 -32.40 -48.37
CA ILE A 257 -47.01 -31.96 -47.18
C ILE A 257 -48.42 -31.48 -47.54
N LYS A 258 -49.44 -31.87 -46.75
CA LYS A 258 -50.86 -31.52 -46.98
C LYS A 258 -51.16 -30.02 -47.05
N ILE A 259 -50.33 -29.17 -46.43
CA ILE A 259 -50.44 -27.70 -46.45
C ILE A 259 -50.01 -27.11 -47.80
N SER A 260 -49.22 -27.84 -48.61
CA SER A 260 -48.69 -27.38 -49.90
C SER A 260 -48.87 -28.45 -51.00
N PRO A 261 -50.09 -28.67 -51.51
CA PRO A 261 -50.44 -29.80 -52.38
C PRO A 261 -49.81 -29.78 -53.79
N LYS A 262 -48.84 -28.88 -54.05
CA LYS A 262 -48.07 -28.78 -55.29
C LYS A 262 -46.57 -29.05 -55.13
N LYS A 263 -46.04 -29.24 -53.92
CA LYS A 263 -44.63 -29.68 -53.73
C LYS A 263 -44.60 -31.21 -53.57
N THR A 264 -43.69 -31.86 -54.29
CA THR A 264 -43.54 -33.33 -54.31
C THR A 264 -42.19 -33.79 -53.72
N VAL A 265 -42.14 -35.03 -53.26
CA VAL A 265 -40.93 -35.62 -52.66
C VAL A 265 -39.84 -35.80 -53.73
N GLU A 266 -40.21 -36.22 -54.93
CA GLU A 266 -39.27 -36.42 -56.05
C GLU A 266 -38.69 -35.07 -56.52
N GLY A 267 -39.50 -34.00 -56.52
CA GLY A 267 -39.04 -32.64 -56.76
C GLY A 267 -38.04 -32.17 -55.71
N PHE A 268 -38.32 -32.44 -54.43
CA PHE A 268 -37.46 -32.08 -53.29
C PHE A 268 -36.09 -32.78 -53.33
N VAL A 269 -36.06 -34.08 -53.61
CA VAL A 269 -34.80 -34.85 -53.74
C VAL A 269 -34.01 -34.43 -54.99
N GLY A 270 -34.69 -34.18 -56.12
CA GLY A 270 -34.04 -33.66 -57.33
C GLY A 270 -33.39 -32.29 -57.10
N ALA A 271 -34.09 -31.40 -56.39
CA ALA A 271 -33.59 -30.07 -56.05
C ALA A 271 -32.31 -30.13 -55.20
N TRP A 272 -32.23 -31.03 -54.23
CA TRP A 272 -31.04 -31.22 -53.38
C TRP A 272 -29.79 -31.54 -54.19
N LEU A 273 -29.89 -32.50 -55.12
CA LEU A 273 -28.77 -32.92 -55.97
C LEU A 273 -28.30 -31.78 -56.90
N PHE A 274 -29.23 -31.11 -57.60
CA PHE A 274 -28.86 -29.98 -58.47
C PHE A 274 -28.34 -28.76 -57.70
N THR A 275 -28.83 -28.52 -56.48
CA THR A 275 -28.36 -27.42 -55.61
C THR A 275 -26.93 -27.67 -55.12
N ILE A 276 -26.55 -28.93 -54.82
CA ILE A 276 -25.15 -29.29 -54.50
C ILE A 276 -24.24 -29.04 -55.72
N LEU A 277 -24.61 -29.55 -56.90
CA LEU A 277 -23.79 -29.41 -58.11
C LEU A 277 -23.60 -27.94 -58.50
N PHE A 278 -24.68 -27.16 -58.48
CA PHE A 278 -24.63 -25.72 -58.72
C PHE A 278 -23.81 -24.98 -57.67
N GLY A 279 -23.97 -25.32 -56.38
CA GLY A 279 -23.23 -24.71 -55.28
C GLY A 279 -21.72 -24.88 -55.42
N ILE A 280 -21.24 -26.09 -55.72
CA ILE A 280 -19.83 -26.37 -55.98
C ILE A 280 -19.33 -25.57 -57.19
N GLY A 281 -20.10 -25.57 -58.29
CA GLY A 281 -19.76 -24.82 -59.50
C GLY A 281 -19.64 -23.32 -59.27
N LEU A 282 -20.63 -22.69 -58.62
CA LEU A 282 -20.66 -21.27 -58.33
C LEU A 282 -19.54 -20.85 -57.35
N THR A 283 -19.30 -21.65 -56.31
CA THR A 283 -18.22 -21.44 -55.33
C THR A 283 -16.86 -21.35 -56.04
N ASN A 284 -16.59 -22.26 -56.99
CA ASN A 284 -15.35 -22.30 -57.79
C ASN A 284 -15.17 -21.13 -58.76
N VAL A 285 -16.22 -20.34 -59.01
CA VAL A 285 -16.16 -19.09 -59.78
C VAL A 285 -15.94 -17.90 -58.85
N LEU A 286 -16.75 -17.78 -57.79
CA LEU A 286 -16.71 -16.64 -56.86
C LEU A 286 -15.37 -16.52 -56.13
N MET A 287 -14.79 -17.66 -55.72
CA MET A 287 -13.49 -17.70 -55.01
C MET A 287 -12.30 -17.18 -55.82
N ARG A 288 -12.45 -16.90 -57.13
CA ARG A 288 -11.39 -16.34 -57.97
C ARG A 288 -11.23 -14.83 -57.84
N TYR A 289 -12.19 -14.15 -57.19
CA TYR A 289 -12.30 -12.69 -57.19
C TYR A 289 -12.35 -12.16 -55.76
N LYS A 290 -11.33 -11.36 -55.35
CA LYS A 290 -11.25 -10.77 -54.00
C LYS A 290 -12.54 -10.04 -53.58
N TYR A 291 -13.21 -9.35 -54.51
CA TYR A 291 -14.50 -8.66 -54.30
C TYR A 291 -15.59 -9.54 -53.66
N PHE A 292 -15.60 -10.84 -53.90
CA PHE A 292 -16.57 -11.75 -53.28
C PHE A 292 -16.12 -12.35 -51.95
N ILE A 293 -14.81 -12.53 -51.73
CA ILE A 293 -14.27 -13.29 -50.59
C ILE A 293 -13.61 -12.45 -49.50
N CYS A 294 -13.36 -11.16 -49.74
CA CYS A 294 -12.89 -10.23 -48.73
C CYS A 294 -14.06 -9.66 -47.91
N PRO A 295 -13.88 -9.46 -46.58
CA PRO A 295 -14.80 -8.62 -45.81
C PRO A 295 -14.68 -7.15 -46.27
N VAL A 296 -15.72 -6.37 -46.00
CA VAL A 296 -15.77 -4.97 -46.44
C VAL A 296 -14.81 -4.09 -45.61
N ASN A 297 -14.05 -3.25 -46.31
CA ASN A 297 -13.29 -2.15 -45.72
C ASN A 297 -13.60 -0.79 -46.39
N ASP A 298 -14.18 -0.79 -47.59
CA ASP A 298 -14.78 0.36 -48.25
C ASP A 298 -16.19 0.02 -48.77
N LEU A 299 -17.17 0.88 -48.47
CA LEU A 299 -18.56 0.76 -48.94
C LEU A 299 -18.75 1.23 -50.39
N GLY A 300 -17.85 2.07 -50.91
CA GLY A 300 -17.81 2.51 -52.31
C GLY A 300 -17.23 1.47 -53.26
N ALA A 301 -16.59 0.43 -52.73
CA ALA A 301 -15.99 -0.64 -53.51
C ALA A 301 -17.03 -1.42 -54.34
N ASN A 302 -16.78 -1.47 -55.65
CA ASN A 302 -17.56 -2.14 -56.67
C ASN A 302 -16.72 -3.23 -57.37
N VAL A 303 -17.33 -3.98 -58.30
CA VAL A 303 -16.65 -5.13 -58.94
C VAL A 303 -15.40 -4.75 -59.77
N PHE A 304 -15.27 -3.50 -60.20
CA PHE A 304 -14.12 -3.01 -60.98
C PHE A 304 -13.00 -2.43 -60.12
N THR A 305 -13.32 -1.83 -58.96
CA THR A 305 -12.30 -1.38 -57.99
C THR A 305 -11.76 -2.54 -57.17
N GLY A 306 -12.60 -3.55 -56.91
CA GLY A 306 -12.26 -4.69 -56.07
C GLY A 306 -12.20 -4.35 -54.57
N LEU A 307 -11.68 -5.31 -53.80
CA LEU A 307 -11.36 -5.19 -52.37
C LEU A 307 -9.98 -5.79 -52.13
N GLU A 308 -9.24 -5.21 -51.17
CA GLU A 308 -7.94 -5.71 -50.72
C GLU A 308 -8.06 -6.20 -49.27
N CYS A 309 -7.70 -7.46 -49.02
CA CYS A 309 -7.68 -8.08 -47.69
C CYS A 309 -6.63 -9.20 -47.60
N GLU A 310 -6.30 -9.62 -46.38
CA GLU A 310 -5.76 -10.97 -46.14
C GLU A 310 -6.89 -11.99 -46.35
N VAL A 311 -6.73 -12.89 -47.32
CA VAL A 311 -7.78 -13.86 -47.68
C VAL A 311 -7.94 -14.90 -46.57
N ASN A 312 -9.18 -15.10 -46.09
CA ASN A 312 -9.48 -16.11 -45.08
C ASN A 312 -9.00 -17.52 -45.55
N PRO A 313 -8.25 -18.28 -44.72
CA PRO A 313 -7.74 -19.61 -45.07
C PRO A 313 -8.78 -20.60 -45.60
N VAL A 314 -10.06 -20.42 -45.29
CA VAL A 314 -11.18 -21.21 -45.83
C VAL A 314 -11.22 -21.24 -47.37
N PHE A 315 -10.72 -20.19 -48.02
CA PHE A 315 -10.68 -20.05 -49.47
C PHE A 315 -9.37 -20.53 -50.12
N ILE A 316 -8.36 -20.88 -49.32
CA ILE A 316 -7.04 -21.29 -49.82
C ILE A 316 -7.04 -22.80 -50.10
N PRO A 317 -6.63 -23.26 -51.31
CA PRO A 317 -6.55 -24.69 -51.61
C PRO A 317 -5.48 -25.42 -50.78
N HIS A 318 -5.90 -26.48 -50.10
CA HIS A 318 -5.06 -27.40 -49.32
C HIS A 318 -5.03 -28.79 -49.97
N ARG A 319 -3.98 -29.58 -49.72
CA ARG A 319 -3.89 -30.98 -50.17
C ARG A 319 -4.42 -31.91 -49.08
N TYR A 320 -5.58 -32.50 -49.30
CA TYR A 320 -6.17 -33.51 -48.42
C TYR A 320 -5.74 -34.91 -48.87
N ARG A 321 -5.32 -35.74 -47.91
CA ARG A 321 -5.08 -37.18 -48.14
C ARG A 321 -6.39 -37.93 -47.89
N LEU A 322 -6.74 -38.88 -48.78
CA LEU A 322 -7.93 -39.71 -48.57
C LEU A 322 -7.75 -40.61 -47.34
N PRO A 323 -8.78 -40.80 -46.49
CA PRO A 323 -8.71 -41.65 -45.30
C PRO A 323 -8.73 -43.15 -45.62
N PHE A 324 -8.91 -43.51 -46.89
CA PHE A 324 -8.80 -44.87 -47.42
C PHE A 324 -7.88 -44.86 -48.65
N ILE A 325 -7.26 -46.01 -48.94
CA ILE A 325 -6.51 -46.21 -50.19
C ILE A 325 -7.53 -46.64 -51.27
N PRO A 326 -7.70 -45.88 -52.38
CA PRO A 326 -8.61 -46.28 -53.44
C PRO A 326 -8.16 -47.59 -54.10
N PRO A 327 -9.08 -48.54 -54.38
CA PRO A 327 -8.75 -49.74 -55.14
C PRO A 327 -8.21 -49.39 -56.53
N HIS A 328 -7.18 -50.12 -57.00
CA HIS A 328 -6.42 -49.78 -58.22
C HIS A 328 -7.27 -49.60 -59.49
N TRP A 329 -8.44 -50.25 -59.58
CA TRP A 329 -9.37 -50.13 -60.72
C TRP A 329 -10.14 -48.80 -60.79
N THR A 330 -10.04 -47.94 -59.77
CA THR A 330 -10.82 -46.69 -59.67
C THR A 330 -10.12 -45.45 -60.24
N HIS A 331 -8.81 -45.53 -60.56
CA HIS A 331 -7.99 -44.41 -61.04
C HIS A 331 -7.99 -43.13 -60.16
N LEU A 332 -8.50 -43.19 -58.92
CA LEU A 332 -8.58 -42.05 -58.02
C LEU A 332 -7.21 -41.69 -57.39
N PRO A 333 -6.82 -40.41 -57.34
CA PRO A 333 -5.56 -39.99 -56.72
C PRO A 333 -5.62 -40.10 -55.19
N THR A 334 -4.51 -40.48 -54.56
CA THR A 334 -4.39 -40.62 -53.10
C THR A 334 -4.42 -39.30 -52.33
N THR A 335 -4.28 -38.17 -53.04
CA THR A 335 -4.49 -36.82 -52.50
C THR A 335 -5.36 -36.00 -53.44
N ILE A 336 -6.24 -35.16 -52.87
CA ILE A 336 -7.12 -34.24 -53.59
C ILE A 336 -6.75 -32.83 -53.16
N THR A 337 -6.57 -31.92 -54.12
CA THR A 337 -6.40 -30.49 -53.84
C THR A 337 -7.77 -29.84 -53.81
N ALA A 338 -8.18 -29.31 -52.66
CA ALA A 338 -9.47 -28.68 -52.44
C ALA A 338 -9.32 -27.50 -51.47
N ALA A 339 -10.17 -26.48 -51.56
CA ALA A 339 -10.25 -25.44 -50.55
C ALA A 339 -11.30 -25.82 -49.48
N PRO A 340 -11.11 -25.51 -48.19
CA PRO A 340 -12.08 -25.83 -47.14
C PRO A 340 -13.53 -25.43 -47.47
N MET A 341 -13.72 -24.28 -48.14
CA MET A 341 -15.02 -23.78 -48.62
C MET A 341 -15.79 -24.78 -49.50
N GLN A 342 -15.09 -25.63 -50.27
CA GLN A 342 -15.70 -26.67 -51.11
C GLN A 342 -16.32 -27.81 -50.30
N PHE A 343 -15.99 -27.96 -49.01
CA PHE A 343 -16.69 -28.85 -48.09
C PHE A 343 -17.84 -28.13 -47.39
N HIS A 344 -17.65 -26.89 -46.94
CA HIS A 344 -18.71 -26.09 -46.30
C HIS A 344 -19.91 -25.88 -47.23
N ILE A 345 -19.71 -25.69 -48.54
CA ILE A 345 -20.81 -25.58 -49.51
C ILE A 345 -21.72 -26.81 -49.57
N LEU A 346 -21.22 -28.01 -49.24
CA LEU A 346 -22.08 -29.21 -49.14
C LEU A 346 -23.10 -29.05 -48.01
N THR A 347 -22.70 -28.46 -46.88
CA THR A 347 -23.61 -28.15 -45.77
C THR A 347 -24.60 -27.04 -46.17
N PHE A 348 -24.12 -25.96 -46.80
CA PHE A 348 -24.99 -24.86 -47.24
C PHE A 348 -26.04 -25.32 -48.28
N ALA A 349 -25.65 -26.07 -49.31
CA ALA A 349 -26.56 -26.61 -50.31
C ALA A 349 -27.57 -27.60 -49.70
N THR A 350 -27.13 -28.43 -48.74
CA THR A 350 -28.00 -29.35 -48.02
C THR A 350 -28.99 -28.62 -47.12
N PHE A 351 -28.57 -27.55 -46.42
CA PHE A 351 -29.49 -26.74 -45.61
C PHE A 351 -30.48 -25.95 -46.48
N ALA A 352 -30.01 -25.34 -47.57
CA ALA A 352 -30.83 -24.60 -48.54
C ALA A 352 -31.92 -25.47 -49.19
N SER A 353 -31.68 -26.78 -49.30
CA SER A 353 -32.64 -27.72 -49.86
C SER A 353 -33.52 -28.40 -48.80
N LEU A 354 -32.92 -28.97 -47.74
CA LEU A 354 -33.66 -29.79 -46.79
C LEU A 354 -34.37 -28.98 -45.69
N ILE A 355 -33.85 -27.81 -45.31
CA ILE A 355 -34.33 -27.05 -44.14
C ILE A 355 -34.93 -25.70 -44.53
N ALA A 356 -34.27 -24.89 -45.37
CA ALA A 356 -34.76 -23.55 -45.73
C ALA A 356 -36.21 -23.52 -46.29
N PRO A 357 -36.68 -24.51 -47.08
CA PRO A 357 -38.07 -24.54 -47.56
C PRO A 357 -39.15 -24.67 -46.47
N PHE A 358 -38.79 -25.02 -45.23
CA PHE A 358 -39.71 -24.97 -44.09
C PHE A 358 -40.11 -23.53 -43.72
N GLY A 359 -39.31 -22.51 -44.09
CA GLY A 359 -39.73 -21.11 -44.03
C GLY A 359 -40.97 -20.86 -44.89
N GLY A 360 -40.93 -21.29 -46.15
CA GLY A 360 -42.08 -21.25 -47.06
C GLY A 360 -43.27 -22.10 -46.62
N PHE A 361 -43.05 -23.22 -45.92
CA PHE A 361 -44.15 -23.99 -45.31
C PHE A 361 -44.79 -23.27 -44.13
N PHE A 362 -44.01 -22.62 -43.26
CA PHE A 362 -44.51 -21.80 -42.16
C PHE A 362 -45.28 -20.58 -42.67
N ALA A 363 -44.71 -19.85 -43.63
CA ALA A 363 -45.34 -18.71 -44.28
C ALA A 363 -46.66 -19.11 -44.98
N SER A 364 -46.66 -20.22 -45.73
CA SER A 364 -47.87 -20.79 -46.32
C SER A 364 -48.93 -21.16 -45.27
N GLY A 365 -48.51 -21.75 -44.14
CA GLY A 365 -49.41 -22.07 -43.01
C GLY A 365 -50.10 -20.82 -42.46
N LEU A 366 -49.33 -19.77 -42.16
CA LEU A 366 -49.86 -18.50 -41.65
C LEU A 366 -50.85 -17.87 -42.64
N LYS A 367 -50.55 -17.86 -43.94
CA LYS A 367 -51.49 -17.37 -44.97
C LYS A 367 -52.84 -18.11 -44.95
N ARG A 368 -52.83 -19.44 -44.78
CA ARG A 368 -54.07 -20.24 -44.67
C ARG A 368 -54.87 -19.90 -43.41
N THR A 369 -54.23 -19.63 -42.27
CA THR A 369 -54.93 -19.22 -41.04
C THR A 369 -55.72 -17.91 -41.20
N PHE A 370 -55.28 -17.00 -42.07
CA PHE A 370 -55.95 -15.73 -42.35
C PHE A 370 -56.79 -15.71 -43.64
N ASN A 371 -56.99 -16.86 -44.30
CA ASN A 371 -57.68 -16.97 -45.60
C ASN A 371 -57.10 -16.08 -46.73
N ILE A 372 -55.84 -15.68 -46.63
CA ILE A 372 -55.13 -14.93 -47.68
C ILE A 372 -54.35 -15.88 -48.61
N LYS A 373 -54.08 -15.43 -49.84
CA LYS A 373 -53.35 -16.20 -50.85
C LYS A 373 -51.84 -15.90 -50.82
N ASP A 374 -51.50 -14.63 -50.71
CA ASP A 374 -50.15 -14.04 -50.72
C ASP A 374 -50.10 -12.95 -49.63
N PHE A 375 -48.92 -12.53 -49.18
CA PHE A 375 -48.75 -11.53 -48.10
C PHE A 375 -49.10 -10.09 -48.53
N GLY A 376 -49.11 -9.82 -49.83
CA GLY A 376 -49.47 -8.54 -50.43
C GLY A 376 -49.37 -8.59 -51.96
N ASP A 377 -49.48 -7.44 -52.60
CA ASP A 377 -49.40 -7.28 -54.07
C ASP A 377 -48.18 -6.44 -54.51
N SER A 378 -47.14 -6.35 -53.66
CA SER A 378 -45.99 -5.45 -53.85
C SER A 378 -45.19 -5.70 -55.14
N ILE A 379 -45.25 -6.91 -55.72
CA ILE A 379 -44.58 -7.26 -56.97
C ILE A 379 -45.65 -7.68 -58.00
N PRO A 380 -45.92 -6.87 -59.05
CA PRO A 380 -46.96 -7.17 -60.03
C PRO A 380 -46.80 -8.56 -60.66
N GLY A 381 -47.88 -9.35 -60.58
CA GLY A 381 -47.93 -10.73 -61.06
C GLY A 381 -47.23 -11.78 -60.16
N HIS A 382 -46.50 -11.38 -59.12
CA HIS A 382 -45.70 -12.28 -58.28
C HIS A 382 -46.18 -12.37 -56.81
N GLY A 383 -47.03 -11.45 -56.34
CA GLY A 383 -47.52 -11.42 -54.96
C GLY A 383 -46.68 -10.52 -54.05
N GLY A 384 -46.54 -10.91 -52.78
CA GLY A 384 -45.80 -10.14 -51.79
C GLY A 384 -44.28 -10.28 -51.93
N MET A 385 -43.57 -9.35 -51.33
CA MET A 385 -42.12 -9.46 -51.10
C MET A 385 -41.82 -10.56 -50.08
N THR A 386 -42.67 -10.69 -49.05
CA THR A 386 -42.54 -11.71 -47.99
C THR A 386 -42.63 -13.14 -48.58
N ASP A 387 -43.47 -13.34 -49.61
CA ASP A 387 -43.61 -14.60 -50.37
C ASP A 387 -42.37 -14.99 -51.21
N ARG A 388 -41.32 -14.16 -51.19
CA ARG A 388 -40.05 -14.37 -51.90
C ARG A 388 -38.85 -14.44 -50.95
N MET A 389 -39.04 -14.05 -49.70
CA MET A 389 -37.98 -13.92 -48.70
C MET A 389 -38.13 -14.88 -47.51
N ASP A 390 -39.24 -15.60 -47.39
CA ASP A 390 -39.51 -16.56 -46.31
C ASP A 390 -38.42 -17.64 -46.15
N CYS A 391 -37.98 -18.26 -47.25
CA CYS A 391 -36.86 -19.20 -47.27
C CYS A 391 -35.50 -18.49 -47.14
N GLN A 392 -35.39 -17.27 -47.67
CA GLN A 392 -34.15 -16.49 -47.69
C GLN A 392 -33.74 -15.97 -46.31
N PHE A 393 -34.69 -15.54 -45.48
CA PHE A 393 -34.40 -15.08 -44.11
C PHE A 393 -33.82 -16.20 -43.24
N ILE A 394 -34.36 -17.43 -43.36
CA ILE A 394 -33.81 -18.60 -42.64
C ILE A 394 -32.43 -18.98 -43.18
N MET A 395 -32.23 -18.94 -44.50
CA MET A 395 -30.93 -19.24 -45.11
C MET A 395 -29.85 -18.21 -44.73
N GLY A 396 -30.20 -16.92 -44.70
CA GLY A 396 -29.29 -15.83 -44.31
C GLY A 396 -28.86 -15.91 -42.84
N PHE A 397 -29.79 -16.26 -41.94
CA PHE A 397 -29.47 -16.53 -40.53
C PHE A 397 -28.54 -17.74 -40.37
N PHE A 398 -28.83 -18.85 -41.06
CA PHE A 398 -27.96 -20.02 -41.07
C PHE A 398 -26.54 -19.68 -41.57
N ALA A 399 -26.43 -18.93 -42.66
CA ALA A 399 -25.15 -18.52 -43.22
C ALA A 399 -24.28 -17.75 -42.21
N PHE A 400 -24.87 -16.81 -41.47
CA PHE A 400 -24.18 -16.04 -40.43
C PHE A 400 -23.73 -16.91 -39.26
N MET A 401 -24.65 -17.70 -38.70
CA MET A 401 -24.36 -18.57 -37.55
C MET A 401 -23.30 -19.62 -37.90
N TYR A 402 -23.35 -20.18 -39.11
CA TYR A 402 -22.34 -21.13 -39.58
C TYR A 402 -20.97 -20.47 -39.80
N TYR A 403 -20.93 -19.29 -40.41
CA TYR A 403 -19.69 -18.54 -40.62
C TYR A 403 -18.99 -18.23 -39.29
N GLN A 404 -19.70 -17.64 -38.33
CA GLN A 404 -19.14 -17.30 -37.01
C GLN A 404 -18.72 -18.54 -36.22
N SER A 405 -19.34 -19.70 -36.45
CA SER A 405 -19.04 -20.95 -35.71
C SER A 405 -17.90 -21.78 -36.32
N PHE A 406 -17.68 -21.71 -37.63
CA PHE A 406 -16.80 -22.66 -38.36
C PHE A 406 -15.82 -22.02 -39.35
N VAL A 407 -15.88 -20.69 -39.57
CA VAL A 407 -15.12 -20.00 -40.64
C VAL A 407 -14.43 -18.71 -40.17
N ALA A 408 -14.99 -18.01 -39.18
CA ALA A 408 -14.37 -16.82 -38.60
C ALA A 408 -13.02 -17.12 -37.92
N VAL A 409 -12.07 -16.18 -38.01
CA VAL A 409 -10.71 -16.33 -37.47
C VAL A 409 -10.37 -15.18 -36.52
N HIS A 410 -10.43 -15.43 -35.22
CA HIS A 410 -10.13 -14.41 -34.19
C HIS A 410 -8.60 -14.27 -33.97
N LYS A 411 -7.95 -13.35 -34.70
CA LYS A 411 -6.56 -12.95 -34.43
C LYS A 411 -6.50 -11.88 -33.33
N ALA A 412 -5.72 -12.10 -32.27
CA ALA A 412 -5.35 -11.04 -31.35
C ALA A 412 -4.30 -10.10 -32.00
N SER A 413 -4.41 -8.79 -31.78
CA SER A 413 -3.48 -7.80 -32.32
C SER A 413 -2.64 -7.16 -31.21
N VAL A 414 -1.40 -6.78 -31.52
CA VAL A 414 -0.49 -6.12 -30.56
C VAL A 414 -1.11 -4.82 -30.03
N GLY A 415 -1.75 -4.04 -30.91
CA GLY A 415 -2.48 -2.83 -30.53
C GLY A 415 -3.61 -3.10 -29.51
N GLY A 416 -4.42 -4.14 -29.73
CA GLY A 416 -5.50 -4.50 -28.81
C GLY A 416 -5.01 -5.03 -27.46
N VAL A 417 -3.86 -5.72 -27.42
CA VAL A 417 -3.22 -6.14 -26.17
C VAL A 417 -2.65 -4.94 -25.40
N ILE A 418 -2.06 -3.98 -26.09
CA ILE A 418 -1.56 -2.73 -25.49
C ILE A 418 -2.72 -1.86 -24.99
N GLU A 419 -3.79 -1.71 -25.77
CA GLU A 419 -5.01 -0.99 -25.38
C GLU A 419 -5.65 -1.61 -24.14
N LEU A 420 -5.76 -2.95 -24.08
CA LEU A 420 -6.25 -3.68 -22.90
C LEU A 420 -5.33 -3.51 -21.68
N ALA A 421 -4.01 -3.47 -21.87
CA ALA A 421 -3.06 -3.26 -20.78
C ALA A 421 -3.09 -1.81 -20.25
N ILE A 422 -3.26 -0.81 -21.12
CA ILE A 422 -3.32 0.61 -20.74
C ILE A 422 -4.66 0.95 -20.07
N THR A 423 -5.78 0.43 -20.60
CA THR A 423 -7.13 0.78 -20.11
C THR A 423 -7.69 -0.16 -19.05
N GLY A 424 -7.18 -1.39 -18.96
CA GLY A 424 -7.71 -2.44 -18.08
C GLY A 424 -6.81 -2.85 -16.90
N LEU A 425 -5.59 -2.31 -16.78
CA LEU A 425 -4.65 -2.63 -15.70
C LEU A 425 -4.12 -1.36 -15.01
N THR A 426 -3.85 -1.45 -13.71
CA THR A 426 -3.17 -0.37 -12.96
C THR A 426 -1.68 -0.28 -13.32
N SER A 427 -1.03 0.85 -13.01
CA SER A 427 0.40 1.05 -13.29
C SER A 427 1.31 -0.05 -12.72
N GLU A 428 0.98 -0.57 -11.53
CA GLU A 428 1.69 -1.70 -10.89
C GLU A 428 1.51 -2.99 -11.69
N GLN A 429 0.28 -3.29 -12.10
CA GLN A 429 -0.05 -4.47 -12.91
C GLN A 429 0.59 -4.40 -14.30
N GLN A 430 0.69 -3.22 -14.91
CA GLN A 430 1.41 -2.99 -16.17
C GLN A 430 2.92 -3.28 -16.00
N VAL A 431 3.52 -2.87 -14.88
CA VAL A 431 4.91 -3.19 -14.52
C VAL A 431 5.12 -4.69 -14.29
N ASP A 432 4.17 -5.40 -13.68
CA ASP A 432 4.26 -6.85 -13.51
C ASP A 432 4.06 -7.64 -14.81
N VAL A 433 3.19 -7.16 -15.71
CA VAL A 433 3.12 -7.67 -17.10
C VAL A 433 4.45 -7.48 -17.82
N LEU A 434 5.10 -6.31 -17.69
CA LEU A 434 6.42 -6.04 -18.26
C LEU A 434 7.51 -6.99 -17.70
N LYS A 435 7.55 -7.22 -16.38
CA LYS A 435 8.44 -8.20 -15.74
C LYS A 435 8.18 -9.63 -16.26
N GLY A 436 6.91 -10.03 -16.33
CA GLY A 436 6.48 -11.36 -16.78
C GLY A 436 6.86 -11.65 -18.24
N LEU A 437 6.54 -10.73 -19.15
CA LEU A 437 6.91 -10.81 -20.57
C LEU A 437 8.43 -10.83 -20.75
N SER A 438 9.17 -9.96 -20.05
CA SER A 438 10.63 -9.93 -20.11
C SER A 438 11.25 -11.25 -19.65
N LYS A 439 10.71 -11.86 -18.59
CA LYS A 439 11.14 -13.18 -18.10
C LYS A 439 10.84 -14.30 -19.10
N HIS A 440 9.70 -14.25 -19.80
CA HIS A 440 9.37 -15.20 -20.85
C HIS A 440 10.33 -15.11 -22.04
N LEU A 441 10.60 -13.89 -22.51
CA LEU A 441 11.51 -13.63 -23.65
C LEU A 441 12.97 -13.98 -23.34
N VAL A 442 13.44 -13.77 -22.09
CA VAL A 442 14.75 -14.25 -21.64
C VAL A 442 14.81 -15.78 -21.64
N ASN A 443 13.79 -16.47 -21.13
CA ASN A 443 13.74 -17.94 -21.11
C ASN A 443 13.69 -18.55 -22.51
N GLN A 444 13.24 -17.80 -23.52
CA GLN A 444 13.28 -18.19 -24.94
C GLN A 444 14.58 -17.78 -25.66
N GLY A 445 15.51 -17.12 -24.97
CA GLY A 445 16.77 -16.62 -25.57
C GLY A 445 16.61 -15.42 -26.51
N VAL A 446 15.42 -14.83 -26.60
CA VAL A 446 15.09 -13.71 -27.52
C VAL A 446 15.74 -12.40 -27.06
N ILE A 447 15.85 -12.20 -25.74
CA ILE A 447 16.55 -11.06 -25.14
C ILE A 447 17.54 -11.52 -24.06
N SER A 448 18.62 -10.77 -23.86
CA SER A 448 19.67 -11.13 -22.90
C SER A 448 19.19 -11.04 -21.44
N GLN A 449 19.71 -11.92 -20.57
CA GLN A 449 19.58 -11.82 -19.11
C GLN A 449 19.93 -10.41 -18.57
N LYS A 450 20.81 -9.66 -19.26
CA LYS A 450 21.11 -8.25 -18.95
C LYS A 450 19.88 -7.35 -18.97
N VAL A 451 18.86 -7.62 -19.78
CA VAL A 451 17.63 -6.81 -19.86
C VAL A 451 16.77 -7.01 -18.62
N LEU A 452 16.61 -8.24 -18.13
CA LEU A 452 16.00 -8.49 -16.82
C LEU A 452 16.76 -7.82 -15.68
N LYS A 453 18.10 -7.79 -15.74
CA LYS A 453 18.93 -7.11 -14.75
C LYS A 453 18.69 -5.59 -14.78
N TYR A 454 18.78 -4.95 -15.95
CA TYR A 454 18.52 -3.52 -16.10
C TYR A 454 17.10 -3.12 -15.67
N LEU A 455 16.07 -3.86 -16.09
CA LEU A 455 14.69 -3.66 -15.62
C LEU A 455 14.60 -3.84 -14.10
N GLY A 456 15.22 -4.88 -13.55
CA GLY A 456 15.25 -5.13 -12.10
C GLY A 456 16.10 -4.15 -11.29
N GLU A 457 16.93 -3.33 -11.92
CA GLU A 457 17.72 -2.27 -11.27
C GLU A 457 17.02 -0.90 -11.40
N GLN A 458 16.40 -0.62 -12.54
CA GLN A 458 15.61 0.60 -12.78
C GLN A 458 14.21 0.56 -12.12
N LEU A 459 13.63 -0.62 -11.88
CA LEU A 459 12.35 -0.80 -11.17
C LEU A 459 12.54 -1.04 -9.65
N LYS A 460 13.77 -1.00 -9.13
CA LYS A 460 14.03 -1.02 -7.69
C LYS A 460 13.85 0.38 -7.11
N VAL A 461 12.60 0.81 -6.99
CA VAL A 461 12.27 2.01 -6.23
C VAL A 461 12.24 1.67 -4.74
N TYR A 462 12.79 2.54 -3.90
CA TYR A 462 12.62 2.48 -2.45
C TYR A 462 12.28 3.85 -1.86
N THR A 463 11.62 3.89 -0.70
CA THR A 463 11.30 5.16 -0.04
C THR A 463 12.52 5.74 0.65
N ALA A 464 12.50 7.06 0.86
CA ALA A 464 13.50 7.75 1.69
C ALA A 464 13.59 7.18 3.11
N SER A 465 12.50 6.66 3.68
CA SER A 465 12.52 5.89 4.93
C SER A 465 13.34 4.59 4.86
N PHE A 466 13.28 3.85 3.75
CA PHE A 466 14.16 2.68 3.58
C PHE A 466 15.63 3.12 3.42
N ALA A 467 15.89 4.17 2.65
CA ALA A 467 17.23 4.75 2.50
C ALA A 467 17.80 5.28 3.83
N PHE A 468 16.96 5.81 4.73
CA PHE A 468 17.31 6.19 6.10
C PHE A 468 17.75 4.98 6.94
N PHE A 469 16.96 3.89 6.95
CA PHE A 469 17.35 2.68 7.67
C PHE A 469 18.63 2.03 7.13
N GLU A 470 18.81 2.05 5.81
CA GLU A 470 20.04 1.59 5.18
C GLU A 470 21.23 2.48 5.57
N ALA A 471 21.07 3.81 5.64
CA ALA A 471 22.13 4.73 6.05
C ALA A 471 22.58 4.55 7.50
N ILE A 472 21.64 4.37 8.45
CA ILE A 472 22.01 4.16 9.85
C ILE A 472 22.72 2.82 10.03
N TRP A 473 22.30 1.77 9.31
CA TRP A 473 22.98 0.47 9.30
C TRP A 473 24.38 0.56 8.67
N GLU A 474 24.51 1.18 7.50
CA GLU A 474 25.80 1.46 6.84
C GLU A 474 26.76 2.23 7.77
N ALA A 475 26.23 3.09 8.63
CA ALA A 475 27.00 3.87 9.62
C ALA A 475 27.24 3.16 10.97
N GLY A 476 26.84 1.90 11.13
CA GLY A 476 27.11 1.08 12.31
C GLY A 476 26.03 1.07 13.41
N VAL A 477 24.84 1.61 13.15
CA VAL A 477 23.69 1.48 14.05
C VAL A 477 23.13 0.05 13.97
N THR A 478 23.19 -0.67 15.08
CA THR A 478 22.77 -2.09 15.15
C THR A 478 21.38 -2.25 15.74
N HIS A 479 20.95 -1.30 16.56
CA HIS A 479 19.66 -1.28 17.25
C HIS A 479 18.93 0.05 17.00
N CYS A 480 17.61 -0.02 16.85
CA CYS A 480 16.75 1.14 16.72
C CYS A 480 15.60 1.05 17.73
N PHE A 481 15.54 2.00 18.65
CA PHE A 481 14.54 2.08 19.72
C PHE A 481 13.39 2.96 19.26
N VAL A 482 12.17 2.43 19.18
CA VAL A 482 11.06 3.08 18.48
C VAL A 482 9.84 3.29 19.37
N ASN A 483 9.42 4.54 19.51
CA ASN A 483 8.06 4.92 19.87
C ASN A 483 7.41 5.53 18.62
N LEU A 484 6.32 4.92 18.13
CA LEU A 484 5.79 5.15 16.79
C LEU A 484 4.42 5.82 16.87
N GLY A 485 4.29 6.99 16.27
CA GLY A 485 3.02 7.72 16.12
C GLY A 485 2.49 7.76 14.68
N SER A 486 1.47 8.60 14.45
CA SER A 486 0.79 8.72 13.16
C SER A 486 1.68 9.23 12.02
N ASP A 487 2.75 9.95 12.31
CA ASP A 487 3.77 10.41 11.38
C ASP A 487 4.63 9.29 10.75
N HIS A 488 4.61 8.07 11.31
CA HIS A 488 5.53 7.00 10.93
C HIS A 488 5.12 5.97 9.84
N PRO A 489 4.03 6.05 9.04
CA PRO A 489 3.69 5.04 8.03
C PRO A 489 4.85 4.60 7.11
N SER A 490 5.59 5.56 6.53
CA SER A 490 6.74 5.28 5.66
C SER A 490 7.88 4.55 6.38
N ILE A 491 8.09 4.86 7.67
CA ILE A 491 9.08 4.24 8.55
C ILE A 491 8.63 2.82 8.94
N ILE A 492 7.35 2.61 9.23
CA ILE A 492 6.77 1.30 9.55
C ILE A 492 6.86 0.37 8.33
N GLU A 493 6.50 0.85 7.14
CA GLU A 493 6.65 0.10 5.89
C GLU A 493 8.13 -0.22 5.61
N ALA A 494 9.04 0.76 5.76
CA ALA A 494 10.47 0.54 5.61
C ALA A 494 11.05 -0.46 6.63
N MET A 495 10.54 -0.48 7.87
CA MET A 495 10.91 -1.48 8.89
C MET A 495 10.48 -2.89 8.48
N VAL A 496 9.24 -3.07 8.03
CA VAL A 496 8.70 -4.38 7.61
C VAL A 496 9.41 -4.87 6.34
N LYS A 497 9.57 -4.00 5.34
CA LYS A 497 10.31 -4.30 4.11
C LYS A 497 11.77 -4.64 4.40
N GLY A 498 12.44 -3.88 5.26
CA GLY A 498 13.82 -4.11 5.68
C GLY A 498 14.03 -5.44 6.42
N GLN A 499 13.14 -5.78 7.36
CA GLN A 499 13.17 -7.07 8.06
C GLN A 499 12.91 -8.27 7.12
N ASN A 500 12.19 -8.06 6.02
CA ASN A 500 11.95 -9.10 5.01
C ASN A 500 13.10 -9.24 4.00
N GLU A 501 13.59 -8.13 3.44
CA GLU A 501 14.55 -8.08 2.34
C GLU A 501 16.03 -8.06 2.78
N LYS A 502 16.34 -7.49 3.94
CA LYS A 502 17.72 -7.23 4.44
C LYS A 502 18.02 -7.97 5.75
N LYS A 503 17.65 -9.26 5.83
CA LYS A 503 17.87 -10.10 7.04
C LYS A 503 19.35 -10.15 7.42
N GLY A 504 19.68 -9.74 8.64
CA GLY A 504 21.05 -9.61 9.13
C GLY A 504 21.83 -8.39 8.59
N GLN A 505 21.19 -7.52 7.81
CA GLN A 505 21.72 -6.28 7.24
C GLN A 505 20.77 -5.10 7.49
N PHE A 506 20.13 -5.09 8.66
CA PHE A 506 19.09 -4.13 9.06
C PHE A 506 19.07 -4.00 10.59
N PRO A 507 18.81 -2.82 11.17
CA PRO A 507 18.85 -2.63 12.62
C PRO A 507 17.77 -3.45 13.35
N ARG A 508 18.10 -4.00 14.52
CA ARG A 508 17.13 -4.67 15.39
C ARG A 508 16.17 -3.62 15.98
N ILE A 509 14.91 -3.68 15.56
CA ILE A 509 13.86 -2.79 16.07
C ILE A 509 13.42 -3.24 17.48
N ILE A 510 13.41 -2.31 18.42
CA ILE A 510 12.94 -2.48 19.80
C ILE A 510 11.84 -1.45 20.07
N THR A 511 10.60 -1.89 20.28
CA THR A 511 9.48 -1.02 20.63
C THR A 511 9.62 -0.55 22.07
N CYS A 512 9.52 0.76 22.28
CA CYS A 512 9.60 1.40 23.59
C CYS A 512 8.31 2.20 23.82
N PRO A 513 7.48 1.89 24.84
CA PRO A 513 6.23 2.61 25.09
C PRO A 513 6.40 4.03 25.66
N ASN A 514 7.64 4.50 25.80
CA ASN A 514 7.99 5.82 26.30
C ASN A 514 9.34 6.28 25.72
N GLU A 515 9.41 7.55 25.33
CA GLU A 515 10.48 8.19 24.59
C GLU A 515 11.73 8.44 25.45
N MET A 516 11.56 8.86 26.71
CA MET A 516 12.66 9.00 27.67
C MET A 516 13.34 7.65 27.94
N VAL A 517 12.58 6.56 28.05
CA VAL A 517 13.14 5.19 28.17
C VAL A 517 13.82 4.75 26.87
N ALA A 518 13.24 5.05 25.71
CA ALA A 518 13.82 4.75 24.40
C ALA A 518 15.18 5.44 24.19
N LEU A 519 15.31 6.70 24.59
CA LEU A 519 16.56 7.45 24.52
C LEU A 519 17.57 6.97 25.57
N SER A 520 17.13 6.65 26.78
CA SER A 520 18.02 6.11 27.83
C SER A 520 18.59 4.73 27.47
N LEU A 521 17.83 3.90 26.76
CA LEU A 521 18.30 2.64 26.14
C LEU A 521 19.42 2.87 25.13
N ALA A 522 19.25 3.85 24.22
CA ALA A 522 20.25 4.19 23.22
C ALA A 522 21.51 4.80 23.84
N ASP A 523 21.34 5.69 24.81
CA ASP A 523 22.42 6.31 25.58
C ASP A 523 23.25 5.26 26.35
N GLY A 524 22.61 4.36 27.11
CA GLY A 524 23.31 3.30 27.85
C GLY A 524 24.07 2.33 26.95
N TYR A 525 23.52 2.00 25.78
CA TYR A 525 24.23 1.22 24.75
C TYR A 525 25.45 2.01 24.22
N ALA A 526 25.27 3.30 23.94
CA ALA A 526 26.30 4.18 23.38
C ALA A 526 27.45 4.45 24.37
N ARG A 527 27.20 4.56 25.68
CA ARG A 527 28.26 4.69 26.70
C ARG A 527 29.18 3.48 26.72
N LEU A 528 28.62 2.26 26.82
CA LEU A 528 29.44 1.04 26.90
C LEU A 528 30.27 0.77 25.62
N THR A 529 29.80 1.24 24.45
CA THR A 529 30.40 0.87 23.15
C THR A 529 31.05 2.02 22.38
N SER A 530 30.82 3.28 22.78
CA SER A 530 31.07 4.48 21.96
C SER A 530 30.39 4.47 20.56
N ARG A 531 29.44 3.55 20.29
CA ARG A 531 28.72 3.46 19.01
C ARG A 531 27.29 4.00 19.13
N PRO A 532 26.93 5.05 18.37
CA PRO A 532 25.58 5.60 18.43
C PRO A 532 24.54 4.58 17.99
N GLN A 533 23.42 4.54 18.71
CA GLN A 533 22.20 3.84 18.29
C GLN A 533 21.14 4.86 17.86
N ALA A 534 20.13 4.38 17.12
CA ALA A 534 19.02 5.22 16.66
C ALA A 534 17.82 5.16 17.61
N VAL A 535 17.17 6.30 17.79
CA VAL A 535 15.89 6.45 18.48
C VAL A 535 14.90 7.08 17.51
N ILE A 536 13.73 6.48 17.36
CA ILE A 536 12.63 7.01 16.56
C ILE A 536 11.48 7.34 17.53
N ILE A 537 10.96 8.57 17.43
CA ILE A 537 9.93 9.12 18.30
C ILE A 537 8.90 9.93 17.50
N HIS A 538 7.71 10.13 18.07
CA HIS A 538 6.65 10.93 17.45
C HIS A 538 7.01 12.43 17.34
N VAL A 539 6.30 13.15 16.45
CA VAL A 539 6.26 14.63 16.38
C VAL A 539 6.09 15.29 17.75
N ASP A 540 6.41 16.59 17.82
CA ASP A 540 6.13 17.53 18.91
C ASP A 540 6.10 16.91 20.31
N VAL A 541 4.94 16.44 20.81
CA VAL A 541 4.78 15.86 22.15
C VAL A 541 5.69 14.65 22.40
N GLY A 542 6.05 13.86 21.39
CA GLY A 542 7.05 12.79 21.51
C GLY A 542 8.48 13.32 21.62
N THR A 543 8.76 14.45 20.98
CA THR A 543 10.02 15.19 21.15
C THR A 543 10.09 15.87 22.53
N GLN A 544 8.98 16.38 23.05
CA GLN A 544 8.87 16.82 24.45
C GLN A 544 9.00 15.61 25.41
N GLY A 545 8.45 14.45 25.04
CA GLY A 545 8.47 13.19 25.79
C GLY A 545 9.87 12.56 25.98
N LEU A 546 10.87 12.99 25.21
CA LEU A 546 12.28 12.69 25.50
C LEU A 546 12.70 13.18 26.90
N GLY A 547 12.08 14.27 27.36
CA GLY A 547 12.20 14.82 28.71
C GLY A 547 13.66 14.96 29.17
N ALA A 548 13.95 14.38 30.33
CA ALA A 548 15.27 14.44 30.96
C ALA A 548 16.38 13.67 30.20
N ALA A 549 16.04 12.72 29.33
CA ALA A 549 17.04 11.87 28.68
C ALA A 549 17.90 12.62 27.64
N VAL A 550 17.38 13.66 26.98
CA VAL A 550 18.17 14.45 26.02
C VAL A 550 19.20 15.36 26.71
N HIS A 551 18.87 15.86 27.90
CA HIS A 551 19.82 16.54 28.79
C HIS A 551 20.95 15.59 29.21
N ASN A 552 20.61 14.37 29.64
CA ASN A 552 21.59 13.38 30.07
C ASN A 552 22.53 12.92 28.95
N ALA A 553 22.00 12.67 27.74
CA ALA A 553 22.84 12.37 26.57
C ALA A 553 23.78 13.54 26.22
N SER A 554 23.32 14.79 26.40
CA SER A 554 24.14 15.99 26.16
C SER A 554 25.25 16.17 27.20
N CYS A 555 24.90 16.18 28.49
CA CYS A 555 25.84 16.45 29.59
C CYS A 555 26.80 15.28 29.82
N GLY A 556 26.29 14.05 29.79
CA GLY A 556 27.12 12.83 29.84
C GLY A 556 27.79 12.49 28.51
N ARG A 557 27.63 13.32 27.47
CA ARG A 557 28.33 13.27 26.19
C ARG A 557 28.18 11.93 25.45
N ALA A 558 26.99 11.34 25.45
CA ALA A 558 26.69 10.07 24.78
C ALA A 558 26.30 10.29 23.30
N PRO A 559 26.97 9.62 22.34
CA PRO A 559 26.64 9.76 20.92
C PRO A 559 25.34 9.00 20.60
N VAL A 560 24.27 9.68 20.20
CA VAL A 560 22.99 9.05 19.82
C VAL A 560 22.29 9.79 18.68
N LEU A 561 21.63 9.05 17.78
CA LEU A 561 20.84 9.62 16.69
C LEU A 561 19.36 9.59 17.07
N ILE A 562 18.74 10.74 17.21
CA ILE A 562 17.30 10.88 17.40
C ILE A 562 16.69 11.26 16.05
N PHE A 563 15.64 10.55 15.63
CA PHE A 563 14.77 10.93 14.53
C PHE A 563 13.35 11.12 15.04
N ALA A 564 12.67 12.17 14.57
CA ALA A 564 11.24 12.34 14.74
C ALA A 564 10.57 12.66 13.41
N GLY A 565 9.29 12.34 13.26
CA GLY A 565 8.51 12.85 12.14
C GLY A 565 8.28 14.36 12.23
N LEU A 566 7.62 14.90 11.21
CA LEU A 566 6.90 16.16 11.25
C LEU A 566 5.48 15.95 10.73
N SER A 567 4.55 16.80 11.17
CA SER A 567 3.22 16.89 10.57
C SER A 567 3.34 17.22 9.06
N PRO A 568 2.54 16.59 8.18
CA PRO A 568 2.63 16.79 6.73
C PRO A 568 2.41 18.25 6.32
N VAL A 569 3.09 18.72 5.27
CA VAL A 569 2.95 20.10 4.78
C VAL A 569 1.83 20.26 3.73
N THR A 570 1.25 19.16 3.24
CA THR A 570 0.19 19.13 2.21
C THR A 570 -1.12 18.51 2.72
N ILE A 571 -2.26 18.95 2.17
CA ILE A 571 -3.58 18.85 2.83
C ILE A 571 -4.62 18.07 2.01
N GLU A 572 -4.72 18.30 0.70
CA GLU A 572 -5.77 17.76 -0.18
C GLU A 572 -5.37 16.45 -0.88
N GLY A 573 -4.16 15.93 -0.62
CA GLY A 573 -3.64 14.69 -1.21
C GLY A 573 -2.61 14.92 -2.32
N GLU A 574 -1.98 16.09 -2.34
CA GLU A 574 -1.02 16.55 -3.34
C GLU A 574 0.22 15.64 -3.46
N TYR A 575 0.58 14.92 -2.39
CA TYR A 575 1.66 13.94 -2.35
C TYR A 575 1.29 12.71 -1.49
N ARG A 576 1.97 11.58 -1.72
CA ARG A 576 1.94 10.44 -0.79
C ARG A 576 2.48 10.93 0.57
N GLY A 577 1.65 10.83 1.59
CA GLY A 577 1.97 11.31 2.94
C GLY A 577 1.26 12.59 3.41
N SER A 578 0.41 13.24 2.59
CA SER A 578 -0.43 14.39 3.01
C SER A 578 -1.27 14.12 4.29
N ARG A 579 -1.84 15.17 4.90
CA ARG A 579 -2.58 15.08 6.18
C ARG A 579 -3.83 14.18 6.07
N THR A 580 -3.82 13.06 6.81
CA THR A 580 -4.95 12.10 6.88
C THR A 580 -5.70 12.08 8.22
N GLU A 581 -5.08 12.59 9.28
CA GLU A 581 -5.58 12.45 10.67
C GLU A 581 -5.59 13.78 11.43
N TYR A 582 -6.58 13.95 12.30
CA TYR A 582 -6.81 15.13 13.16
C TYR A 582 -5.55 15.63 13.87
N ILE A 583 -4.72 14.71 14.34
CA ILE A 583 -3.55 15.03 15.16
C ILE A 583 -2.51 15.90 14.43
N HIS A 584 -2.41 15.79 13.10
CA HIS A 584 -1.49 16.60 12.28
C HIS A 584 -1.77 18.10 12.32
N TRP A 585 -2.96 18.54 12.76
CA TRP A 585 -3.27 19.97 12.89
C TRP A 585 -3.00 20.54 14.28
N ILE A 586 -2.89 19.70 15.31
CA ILE A 586 -2.67 20.15 16.70
C ILE A 586 -1.28 19.79 17.24
N GLN A 587 -0.48 19.04 16.48
CA GLN A 587 0.93 18.74 16.74
C GLN A 587 1.85 19.24 15.60
N ASP A 588 1.48 20.37 15.01
CA ASP A 588 2.26 21.06 13.97
C ASP A 588 2.82 22.36 14.55
N VAL A 589 4.02 22.27 15.11
CA VAL A 589 4.66 23.37 15.85
C VAL A 589 5.68 24.12 14.96
N PRO A 590 5.77 25.47 15.03
CA PRO A 590 6.58 26.25 14.09
C PRO A 590 8.08 25.90 14.02
N ASP A 591 8.67 25.44 15.13
CA ASP A 591 9.99 24.80 15.12
C ASP A 591 10.11 23.70 16.19
N GLN A 592 9.82 22.47 15.80
CA GLN A 592 9.99 21.28 16.63
C GLN A 592 11.45 21.04 17.07
N LYS A 593 12.44 21.49 16.29
CA LYS A 593 13.87 21.30 16.61
C LYS A 593 14.29 22.18 17.78
N ALA A 594 13.70 23.37 17.92
CA ALA A 594 14.01 24.32 19.01
C ALA A 594 13.78 23.73 20.40
N ILE A 595 12.85 22.77 20.55
CA ILE A 595 12.56 22.04 21.81
C ILE A 595 13.83 21.39 22.39
N VAL A 596 14.69 20.83 21.53
CA VAL A 596 15.88 20.05 21.94
C VAL A 596 17.21 20.62 21.45
N ALA A 597 17.21 21.63 20.58
CA ALA A 597 18.39 22.14 19.89
C ALA A 597 19.57 22.50 20.81
N GLN A 598 19.31 23.09 21.99
CA GLN A 598 20.34 23.47 22.97
C GLN A 598 21.16 22.29 23.53
N TYR A 599 20.62 21.06 23.46
CA TYR A 599 21.25 19.83 23.93
C TYR A 599 21.93 19.06 22.78
N CYS A 600 21.54 19.30 21.54
CA CYS A 600 22.02 18.54 20.39
C CYS A 600 23.30 19.13 19.77
N ARG A 601 24.25 18.27 19.39
CA ARG A 601 25.47 18.66 18.64
C ARG A 601 25.16 19.07 17.20
N TYR A 602 24.01 18.61 16.69
CA TYR A 602 23.45 18.96 15.39
C TYR A 602 21.94 18.74 15.42
N SER A 603 21.18 19.70 14.89
CA SER A 603 19.76 19.52 14.54
C SER A 603 19.57 19.78 13.05
N GLY A 604 18.70 19.01 12.39
CA GLY A 604 18.56 19.03 10.94
C GLY A 604 17.22 18.50 10.44
N GLU A 605 16.89 18.81 9.19
CA GLU A 605 15.57 18.56 8.61
C GLU A 605 15.71 17.95 7.21
N ILE A 606 15.11 16.79 7.00
CA ILE A 606 15.09 16.04 5.75
C ILE A 606 13.93 16.59 4.91
N LYS A 607 14.20 17.65 4.15
CA LYS A 607 13.21 18.34 3.28
C LYS A 607 12.94 17.62 1.94
N ARG A 608 13.76 16.62 1.61
CA ARG A 608 13.67 15.72 0.44
C ARG A 608 14.43 14.43 0.76
N GLY A 609 14.04 13.31 0.16
CA GLY A 609 14.66 12.00 0.37
C GLY A 609 16.02 11.83 -0.30
N ARG A 610 16.28 12.53 -1.41
CA ARG A 610 17.46 12.33 -2.27
C ARG A 610 18.82 12.53 -1.60
N ASN A 611 18.88 13.17 -0.44
CA ASN A 611 20.10 13.32 0.36
C ASN A 611 19.99 12.75 1.78
N VAL A 612 19.01 11.87 2.06
CA VAL A 612 18.76 11.33 3.40
C VAL A 612 19.96 10.58 3.97
N LYS A 613 20.71 9.81 3.15
CA LYS A 613 21.92 9.12 3.62
C LYS A 613 23.01 10.10 4.06
N GLN A 614 23.16 11.21 3.35
CA GLN A 614 24.12 12.28 3.65
C GLN A 614 23.69 13.06 4.90
N MET A 615 22.39 13.29 5.11
CA MET A 615 21.86 13.91 6.33
C MET A 615 22.11 13.03 7.56
N VAL A 616 21.84 11.72 7.47
CA VAL A 616 22.14 10.74 8.52
C VAL A 616 23.64 10.71 8.84
N ASN A 617 24.50 10.56 7.84
CA ASN A 617 25.94 10.46 8.07
C ASN A 617 26.56 11.78 8.55
N ARG A 618 26.05 12.93 8.10
CA ARG A 618 26.40 14.25 8.67
C ARG A 618 26.05 14.30 10.15
N ALA A 619 24.82 13.95 10.53
CA ALA A 619 24.39 13.94 11.93
C ALA A 619 25.26 13.01 12.78
N LEU A 620 25.53 11.78 12.32
CA LEU A 620 26.40 10.84 13.01
C LEU A 620 27.86 11.30 13.11
N SER A 621 28.36 12.09 12.15
CA SER A 621 29.68 12.72 12.24
C SER A 621 29.73 13.75 13.38
N PHE A 622 28.68 14.57 13.56
CA PHE A 622 28.55 15.46 14.72
C PHE A 622 28.42 14.70 16.03
N ALA A 623 27.57 13.66 16.10
CA ALA A 623 27.35 12.87 17.33
C ALA A 623 28.64 12.26 17.89
N LYS A 624 29.50 11.74 16.99
CA LYS A 624 30.77 11.06 17.30
C LYS A 624 31.97 12.00 17.42
N SER A 625 31.84 13.29 17.12
CA SER A 625 32.94 14.27 17.27
C SER A 625 32.98 14.84 18.69
N GLN A 626 34.16 15.18 19.22
CA GLN A 626 34.26 15.68 20.60
C GLN A 626 33.87 17.18 20.73
N PRO A 627 33.10 17.58 21.76
CA PRO A 627 32.44 16.72 22.76
C PRO A 627 31.26 15.95 22.16
N MET A 628 31.27 14.61 22.29
CA MET A 628 30.20 13.75 21.79
C MET A 628 28.83 14.11 22.39
N GLY A 629 27.74 13.70 21.75
CA GLY A 629 26.38 13.98 22.25
C GLY A 629 25.26 13.61 21.28
N PRO A 630 24.00 13.93 21.64
CA PRO A 630 22.84 13.62 20.82
C PRO A 630 22.78 14.50 19.58
N VAL A 631 22.18 13.97 18.52
CA VAL A 631 21.83 14.72 17.30
C VAL A 631 20.39 14.42 16.90
N TYR A 632 19.72 15.39 16.30
CA TYR A 632 18.27 15.37 16.09
C TYR A 632 17.92 15.64 14.62
N LEU A 633 17.35 14.64 13.94
CA LEU A 633 16.84 14.76 12.58
C LEU A 633 15.31 14.74 12.59
N VAL A 634 14.70 15.55 11.73
CA VAL A 634 13.25 15.54 11.51
C VAL A 634 12.89 15.38 10.04
N GLY A 635 11.76 14.74 9.74
CA GLY A 635 11.27 14.58 8.36
C GLY A 635 9.75 14.46 8.29
N ALA A 636 9.11 15.31 7.48
CA ALA A 636 7.68 15.20 7.19
C ALA A 636 7.38 13.95 6.34
N ARG A 637 6.17 13.38 6.50
CA ARG A 637 5.74 12.17 5.77
C ARG A 637 6.09 12.24 4.29
N GLU A 638 5.77 13.32 3.59
CA GLU A 638 5.99 13.45 2.12
C GLU A 638 7.46 13.42 1.70
N SER A 639 8.37 13.83 2.59
CA SER A 639 9.83 13.76 2.34
C SER A 639 10.39 12.37 2.62
N MET A 640 9.80 11.67 3.59
CA MET A 640 10.17 10.31 3.99
C MET A 640 9.50 9.23 3.08
N GLU A 641 8.39 9.60 2.44
CA GLU A 641 7.70 8.87 1.38
C GLU A 641 8.30 9.11 -0.03
N GLU A 642 9.28 10.02 -0.21
CA GLU A 642 9.84 10.27 -1.55
C GLU A 642 10.42 8.96 -2.14
N ASP A 643 9.99 8.63 -3.36
CA ASP A 643 10.46 7.48 -4.13
C ASP A 643 11.83 7.76 -4.75
N LEU A 644 12.81 6.90 -4.46
CA LEU A 644 14.22 7.07 -4.80
C LEU A 644 14.77 5.86 -5.57
N GLU A 645 15.77 6.13 -6.40
CA GLU A 645 16.71 5.12 -6.90
C GLU A 645 17.74 4.78 -5.79
N PRO A 646 18.06 3.50 -5.54
CA PRO A 646 19.04 3.09 -4.55
C PRO A 646 20.45 3.62 -4.83
N TYR A 647 21.02 4.29 -3.83
CA TYR A 647 22.38 4.82 -3.87
C TYR A 647 23.16 4.47 -2.60
N SER A 648 24.48 4.41 -2.71
CA SER A 648 25.39 4.19 -1.58
C SER A 648 26.31 5.39 -1.39
N LEU A 649 26.87 5.51 -0.19
CA LEU A 649 27.90 6.49 0.12
C LEU A 649 29.25 5.81 0.33
N LYS A 650 30.33 6.53 0.01
CA LYS A 650 31.69 6.19 0.44
C LYS A 650 31.79 6.43 1.95
N MET A 651 31.51 5.41 2.76
CA MET A 651 31.48 5.51 4.22
C MET A 651 32.82 5.95 4.83
N GLU A 652 33.93 5.64 4.14
CA GLU A 652 35.29 6.17 4.36
C GLU A 652 35.37 7.71 4.47
N ASN A 653 34.43 8.45 3.86
CA ASN A 653 34.38 9.92 3.89
C ASN A 653 33.55 10.50 5.06
N TRP A 654 32.97 9.66 5.92
CA TRP A 654 32.01 10.08 6.98
C TRP A 654 32.54 9.75 8.40
N THR A 655 33.80 10.08 8.62
CA THR A 655 34.48 10.00 9.92
C THR A 655 34.05 11.14 10.86
N PRO A 656 34.17 10.96 12.19
CA PRO A 656 34.15 12.09 13.12
C PRO A 656 35.40 12.98 12.94
N VAL A 657 35.36 14.17 13.54
CA VAL A 657 36.54 15.03 13.71
C VAL A 657 37.47 14.41 14.77
N GLU A 658 38.75 14.25 14.44
CA GLU A 658 39.77 13.70 15.34
C GLU A 658 40.05 14.62 16.55
N GLY A 659 40.54 14.03 17.64
CA GLY A 659 40.86 14.74 18.87
C GLY A 659 42.04 15.71 18.70
N ALA A 660 41.92 16.92 19.26
CA ALA A 660 43.06 17.82 19.36
C ALA A 660 44.10 17.28 20.37
N ALA A 661 45.38 17.57 20.13
CA ALA A 661 46.50 17.15 20.97
C ALA A 661 47.27 18.36 21.54
N LEU A 662 48.05 18.14 22.59
CA LEU A 662 48.99 19.14 23.08
C LEU A 662 50.15 19.32 22.10
N THR A 663 50.72 20.51 22.01
CA THR A 663 52.06 20.68 21.42
C THR A 663 53.13 20.18 22.39
N GLU A 664 54.31 19.82 21.88
CA GLU A 664 55.40 19.30 22.73
C GLU A 664 55.78 20.27 23.86
N GLY A 665 55.83 21.57 23.57
CA GLY A 665 56.05 22.64 24.56
C GLY A 665 54.87 22.93 25.50
N GLN A 666 53.67 22.41 25.23
CA GLN A 666 52.58 22.37 26.20
C GLN A 666 52.72 21.14 27.12
N ALA A 667 52.89 19.96 26.54
CA ALA A 667 53.09 18.71 27.30
C ALA A 667 54.29 18.80 28.24
N ALA A 668 55.43 19.34 27.79
CA ALA A 668 56.63 19.53 28.61
C ALA A 668 56.40 20.45 29.82
N ARG A 669 55.66 21.55 29.68
CA ARG A 669 55.36 22.46 30.81
C ARG A 669 54.38 21.86 31.82
N VAL A 670 53.47 20.99 31.38
CA VAL A 670 52.59 20.24 32.30
C VAL A 670 53.37 19.15 33.01
N ALA A 671 54.22 18.39 32.29
CA ALA A 671 55.15 17.40 32.84
C ALA A 671 56.07 18.01 33.92
N GLU A 672 56.75 19.11 33.61
CA GLU A 672 57.61 19.86 34.55
C GLU A 672 56.85 20.30 35.80
N SER A 673 55.60 20.74 35.64
CA SER A 673 54.75 21.17 36.76
C SER A 673 54.37 19.99 37.67
N LEU A 674 53.92 18.87 37.10
CA LEU A 674 53.54 17.67 37.88
C LEU A 674 54.73 17.01 38.59
N VAL A 675 55.89 16.97 37.93
CA VAL A 675 57.14 16.42 38.51
C VAL A 675 57.75 17.37 39.56
N SER A 676 57.46 18.67 39.48
CA SER A 676 57.95 19.65 40.45
C SER A 676 57.01 19.92 41.62
N ALA A 677 55.77 19.45 41.55
CA ALA A 677 54.78 19.54 42.61
C ALA A 677 55.25 18.80 43.87
N GLU A 678 54.95 19.34 45.04
CA GLU A 678 55.06 18.64 46.33
C GLU A 678 53.85 17.72 46.55
N GLU A 679 52.64 18.21 46.26
CA GLU A 679 51.36 17.57 46.55
C GLU A 679 50.44 17.46 45.29
N PRO A 680 50.93 16.85 44.18
CA PRO A 680 50.20 16.83 42.90
C PRO A 680 48.83 16.16 42.99
N LEU A 681 47.83 16.81 42.40
CA LEU A 681 46.46 16.32 42.27
C LEU A 681 46.03 16.37 40.80
N LEU A 682 45.38 15.30 40.33
CA LEU A 682 44.63 15.26 39.10
C LEU A 682 43.13 15.13 39.41
N ILE A 683 42.30 15.93 38.75
CA ILE A 683 40.84 15.93 38.91
C ILE A 683 40.22 15.60 37.56
N THR A 684 39.37 14.57 37.52
CA THR A 684 38.68 14.06 36.31
C THR A 684 37.19 13.89 36.57
N GLY A 685 36.37 13.86 35.53
CA GLY A 685 34.96 13.45 35.65
C GLY A 685 34.39 12.65 34.48
N TYR A 686 35.05 12.70 33.31
CA TYR A 686 34.54 12.12 32.06
C TYR A 686 35.59 11.35 31.25
N SER A 687 36.85 11.30 31.69
CA SER A 687 37.91 10.60 30.94
C SER A 687 37.62 9.10 30.79
N GLY A 688 36.96 8.48 31.77
CA GLY A 688 36.55 7.07 31.77
C GLY A 688 35.68 6.63 30.59
N ARG A 689 34.96 7.57 29.93
CA ARG A 689 34.19 7.30 28.69
C ARG A 689 35.06 6.71 27.58
N ASN A 690 36.35 7.06 27.54
CA ASN A 690 37.34 6.36 26.75
C ASN A 690 37.98 5.30 27.65
N HIS A 691 37.63 4.02 27.46
CA HIS A 691 38.14 2.92 28.27
C HIS A 691 39.68 2.73 28.23
N GLN A 692 40.40 3.38 27.31
CA GLN A 692 41.87 3.42 27.31
C GLN A 692 42.46 4.47 28.26
N ALA A 693 41.72 5.55 28.56
CA ALA A 693 42.19 6.68 29.37
C ALA A 693 42.51 6.29 30.83
N PRO A 694 41.71 5.47 31.55
CA PRO A 694 42.08 5.01 32.90
C PRO A 694 43.41 4.23 32.94
N GLY A 695 43.72 3.47 31.87
CA GLY A 695 44.99 2.75 31.74
C GLY A 695 46.18 3.70 31.53
N ALA A 696 46.03 4.69 30.65
CA ALA A 696 47.03 5.74 30.47
C ALA A 696 47.21 6.60 31.73
N LEU A 697 46.12 6.88 32.46
CA LEU A 697 46.11 7.66 33.69
C LEU A 697 46.79 6.91 34.84
N ARG A 698 46.61 5.58 34.92
CA ARG A 698 47.40 4.73 35.81
C ARG A 698 48.89 4.81 35.48
N GLU A 699 49.28 4.72 34.20
CA GLU A 699 50.68 4.87 33.77
C GLU A 699 51.27 6.23 34.19
N LEU A 700 50.50 7.32 34.11
CA LEU A 700 50.92 8.65 34.58
C LEU A 700 51.06 8.71 36.12
N ALA A 701 50.17 8.07 36.88
CA ALA A 701 50.24 8.02 38.35
C ALA A 701 51.37 7.12 38.87
N ASP A 702 51.64 6.00 38.20
CA ASP A 702 52.80 5.14 38.44
C ASP A 702 54.12 5.86 38.07
N THR A 703 54.09 6.79 37.11
CA THR A 703 55.25 7.63 36.73
C THR A 703 55.46 8.79 37.71
N VAL A 704 54.44 9.59 37.97
CA VAL A 704 54.46 10.71 38.94
C VAL A 704 54.09 10.18 40.32
N ARG A 705 54.95 9.33 40.88
CA ARG A 705 54.72 8.67 42.18
C ARG A 705 54.37 9.70 43.26
N GLY A 706 53.20 9.52 43.86
CA GLY A 706 52.61 10.44 44.83
C GLY A 706 51.52 11.36 44.27
N MET A 707 51.24 11.31 42.96
CA MET A 707 50.06 11.96 42.38
C MET A 707 48.77 11.33 42.90
N ARG A 708 47.87 12.18 43.39
CA ARG A 708 46.51 11.81 43.79
C ARG A 708 45.56 11.99 42.61
N VAL A 709 44.51 11.17 42.54
CA VAL A 709 43.49 11.24 41.49
C VAL A 709 42.11 11.24 42.13
N LEU A 710 41.33 12.29 41.81
CA LEU A 710 39.95 12.49 42.23
C LEU A 710 39.00 12.37 41.05
N ASP A 711 37.91 11.61 41.21
CA ASP A 711 36.77 11.69 40.31
C ASP A 711 35.71 12.62 40.90
N THR A 712 35.25 13.60 40.11
CA THR A 712 34.17 14.54 40.49
C THR A 712 32.94 14.46 39.59
N GLY A 713 32.97 13.64 38.55
CA GLY A 713 31.85 13.44 37.64
C GLY A 713 31.06 12.18 37.96
N GLY A 714 31.75 11.06 38.22
CA GLY A 714 31.14 9.76 38.48
C GLY A 714 30.30 9.22 37.31
N SER A 715 30.51 9.76 36.10
CA SER A 715 29.88 9.33 34.85
C SER A 715 30.32 7.91 34.47
N ASP A 716 31.63 7.66 34.58
CA ASP A 716 32.29 6.44 34.15
C ASP A 716 33.48 6.18 35.09
N MET A 717 34.01 4.96 35.16
CA MET A 717 35.24 4.70 35.93
C MET A 717 36.42 5.44 35.30
N CYS A 718 36.88 6.55 35.92
CA CYS A 718 38.05 7.29 35.45
C CYS A 718 39.39 6.77 36.02
N PHE A 719 39.41 6.24 37.25
CA PHE A 719 40.64 5.78 37.91
C PHE A 719 40.42 4.55 38.82
N PRO A 720 41.27 3.51 38.74
CA PRO A 720 41.00 2.24 39.41
C PRO A 720 41.25 2.29 40.92
N ALA A 721 40.34 1.67 41.68
CA ALA A 721 40.34 1.69 43.14
C ALA A 721 41.46 0.89 43.83
N ASP A 722 42.27 0.11 43.08
CA ASP A 722 43.43 -0.64 43.62
C ASP A 722 44.72 0.20 43.66
N HIS A 723 44.72 1.40 43.08
CA HIS A 723 45.92 2.24 42.99
C HIS A 723 46.02 3.23 44.17
N PRO A 724 47.19 3.39 44.83
CA PRO A 724 47.36 4.28 45.99
C PRO A 724 46.89 5.72 45.81
N GLY A 725 46.99 6.27 44.59
CA GLY A 725 46.50 7.60 44.24
C GLY A 725 44.98 7.80 44.30
N TRP A 726 44.17 6.74 44.38
CA TRP A 726 42.71 6.81 44.33
C TRP A 726 42.13 7.49 45.59
N LEU A 727 41.42 8.62 45.38
CA LEU A 727 40.69 9.33 46.42
C LEU A 727 39.20 8.93 46.50
N GLY A 728 38.66 8.31 45.44
CA GLY A 728 37.25 7.99 45.29
C GLY A 728 36.48 9.00 44.42
N LEU A 729 35.15 8.90 44.44
CA LEU A 729 34.21 9.81 43.79
C LEU A 729 33.69 10.81 44.83
N ARG A 730 33.92 12.12 44.63
CA ARG A 730 33.40 13.22 45.46
C ARG A 730 32.99 14.38 44.57
N TYR A 731 31.79 14.93 44.74
CA TYR A 731 31.26 16.00 43.87
C TYR A 731 31.88 17.38 44.18
N GLY A 732 33.20 17.51 43.96
CA GLY A 732 33.95 18.76 44.11
C GLY A 732 34.25 19.18 45.55
N VAL A 733 34.16 18.26 46.51
CA VAL A 733 34.45 18.49 47.94
C VAL A 733 35.34 17.36 48.48
N GLU A 734 36.66 17.52 48.37
CA GLU A 734 37.68 16.63 48.96
C GLU A 734 38.84 17.48 49.48
N GLU A 735 39.45 17.09 50.60
CA GLU A 735 40.49 17.89 51.28
C GLU A 735 41.75 18.10 50.41
N ALA A 736 42.09 17.11 49.58
CA ALA A 736 43.22 17.18 48.66
C ALA A 736 43.17 18.36 47.69
N ILE A 737 41.97 18.88 47.37
CA ILE A 737 41.81 20.08 46.53
C ILE A 737 42.42 21.29 47.23
N LYS A 738 42.24 21.42 48.55
CA LYS A 738 42.77 22.55 49.34
C LYS A 738 44.28 22.47 49.51
N THR A 739 44.80 21.25 49.68
CA THR A 739 46.23 21.04 49.99
C THR A 739 47.11 20.87 48.75
N ALA A 740 46.56 20.62 47.56
CA ALA A 740 47.34 20.51 46.33
C ALA A 740 48.01 21.84 45.91
N ASP A 741 49.31 21.79 45.62
CA ASP A 741 50.10 22.90 45.07
C ASP A 741 50.03 22.95 43.53
N VAL A 742 49.86 21.80 42.88
CA VAL A 742 49.63 21.68 41.43
C VAL A 742 48.39 20.83 41.19
N ILE A 743 47.43 21.37 40.43
CA ILE A 743 46.17 20.72 40.10
C ILE A 743 46.04 20.61 38.57
N LEU A 744 45.95 19.38 38.05
CA LEU A 744 45.58 19.11 36.66
C LEU A 744 44.10 18.71 36.59
N VAL A 745 43.24 19.63 36.13
CA VAL A 745 41.86 19.36 35.75
C VAL A 745 41.84 18.78 34.34
N LEU A 746 41.33 17.55 34.20
CA LEU A 746 41.39 16.76 32.97
C LEU A 746 40.02 16.14 32.64
N ASP A 747 39.40 16.57 31.54
CA ASP A 747 38.07 16.13 31.08
C ASP A 747 37.02 16.12 32.22
N CYS A 748 36.70 17.32 32.71
CA CYS A 748 35.94 17.56 33.94
C CYS A 748 35.16 18.88 33.83
N ASP A 749 33.86 18.86 34.16
CA ASP A 749 33.00 20.06 34.11
C ASP A 749 32.94 20.81 35.46
N VAL A 750 33.05 20.10 36.59
CA VAL A 750 32.98 20.69 37.95
C VAL A 750 34.09 20.09 38.83
N PRO A 751 35.27 20.72 38.91
CA PRO A 751 36.39 20.18 39.69
C PRO A 751 36.34 20.52 41.18
N TRP A 752 35.63 21.58 41.59
CA TRP A 752 35.35 21.93 42.98
C TRP A 752 34.11 22.82 43.11
N ILE A 753 33.46 22.83 44.29
CA ILE A 753 32.35 23.74 44.61
C ILE A 753 32.86 24.93 45.42
N PRO A 754 33.00 26.15 44.86
CA PRO A 754 33.75 27.25 45.51
C PRO A 754 33.23 27.73 46.87
N THR A 755 31.99 27.43 47.25
CA THR A 755 31.43 27.75 48.58
C THR A 755 31.77 26.72 49.66
N GLN A 756 32.22 25.52 49.28
CA GLN A 756 32.53 24.41 50.18
C GLN A 756 34.00 23.99 50.12
N CYS A 757 34.62 24.02 48.93
CA CYS A 757 36.02 23.70 48.72
C CYS A 757 36.64 24.62 47.66
N LYS A 758 37.88 25.04 47.89
CA LYS A 758 38.69 25.84 46.96
C LYS A 758 40.13 25.33 46.98
N PRO A 759 40.86 25.40 45.86
CA PRO A 759 42.32 25.35 45.86
C PRO A 759 42.94 26.40 46.78
N ARG A 760 44.15 26.14 47.28
CA ARG A 760 44.99 27.17 47.91
C ARG A 760 45.28 28.30 46.90
N GLY A 761 45.45 29.53 47.39
CA GLY A 761 45.55 30.74 46.54
C GLY A 761 46.79 30.80 45.64
N ASP A 762 47.82 30.00 45.96
CA ASP A 762 49.08 29.80 45.24
C ASP A 762 49.04 28.60 44.26
N ALA A 763 47.95 27.83 44.20
CA ALA A 763 47.88 26.60 43.40
C ALA A 763 48.11 26.83 41.90
N LYS A 764 49.00 26.04 41.31
CA LYS A 764 49.23 25.97 39.87
C LYS A 764 48.18 25.10 39.19
N ILE A 765 47.08 25.72 38.78
CA ILE A 765 45.97 25.04 38.11
C ILE A 765 46.23 24.94 36.59
N VAL A 766 46.09 23.74 36.05
CA VAL A 766 46.11 23.40 34.62
C VAL A 766 44.76 22.82 34.23
N HIS A 767 44.19 23.22 33.10
CA HIS A 767 42.91 22.71 32.59
C HIS A 767 43.09 22.16 31.18
N ILE A 768 42.76 20.88 30.98
CA ILE A 768 42.81 20.17 29.70
C ILE A 768 41.45 19.50 29.48
N ASP A 769 40.75 19.86 28.42
CA ASP A 769 39.41 19.35 28.14
C ASP A 769 39.10 19.41 26.64
N VAL A 770 38.10 18.67 26.18
CA VAL A 770 37.59 18.80 24.81
C VAL A 770 36.74 20.06 24.62
N ASP A 771 36.22 20.62 25.71
CA ASP A 771 35.64 21.97 25.81
C ASP A 771 36.09 22.66 27.12
N PRO A 772 37.26 23.34 27.13
CA PRO A 772 37.81 23.98 28.32
C PRO A 772 37.12 25.31 28.69
N LEU A 773 36.10 25.74 27.92
CA LEU A 773 35.29 26.93 28.19
C LEU A 773 33.83 26.60 28.57
N LYS A 774 33.41 25.34 28.46
CA LYS A 774 32.09 24.82 28.87
C LYS A 774 30.92 25.58 28.22
N GLN A 775 30.80 25.48 26.90
CA GLN A 775 29.84 26.21 26.07
C GLN A 775 28.37 26.00 26.47
N GLN A 776 28.03 24.88 27.11
CA GLN A 776 26.68 24.61 27.65
C GLN A 776 26.48 25.08 29.11
N MET A 777 27.46 25.72 29.74
CA MET A 777 27.42 26.23 31.11
C MET A 777 27.53 27.77 31.11
N PRO A 778 26.43 28.54 31.21
CA PRO A 778 26.45 30.00 31.08
C PRO A 778 27.31 30.75 32.11
N VAL A 779 27.65 30.10 33.23
CA VAL A 779 28.61 30.59 34.22
C VAL A 779 29.58 29.45 34.54
N PHE A 780 30.78 29.51 33.97
CA PHE A 780 31.90 28.64 34.32
C PHE A 780 33.21 29.42 34.35
N TYR A 781 33.97 29.26 35.44
CA TYR A 781 35.30 29.83 35.59
C TYR A 781 36.12 29.05 36.63
N ILE A 782 37.40 28.84 36.33
CA ILE A 782 38.44 28.37 37.26
C ILE A 782 39.75 29.11 36.97
N ASP A 783 40.57 29.36 38.00
CA ASP A 783 41.85 30.09 37.95
C ASP A 783 43.01 29.32 37.29
N ALA A 784 42.71 28.58 36.21
CA ALA A 784 43.69 27.85 35.43
C ALA A 784 44.72 28.78 34.76
N GLN A 785 45.98 28.63 35.15
CA GLN A 785 47.13 29.37 34.60
C GLN A 785 47.48 28.87 33.19
N MET A 786 47.13 27.61 32.88
CA MET A 786 47.24 27.01 31.55
C MET A 786 45.89 26.35 31.20
N ARG A 787 45.32 26.71 30.05
CA ARG A 787 44.07 26.12 29.51
C ARG A 787 44.35 25.59 28.11
N PHE A 788 44.09 24.31 27.86
CA PHE A 788 44.31 23.66 26.56
C PHE A 788 43.06 22.90 26.10
N ARG A 789 42.75 22.96 24.80
CA ARG A 789 41.70 22.14 24.18
C ARG A 789 42.34 20.90 23.57
N ALA A 790 42.19 19.75 24.23
CA ALA A 790 42.81 18.49 23.79
C ALA A 790 42.05 17.27 24.32
N ASP A 791 42.21 16.13 23.66
CA ASP A 791 41.74 14.82 24.12
C ASP A 791 42.48 14.36 25.39
N ALA A 792 41.77 13.68 26.28
CA ALA A 792 42.27 13.29 27.59
C ALA A 792 43.34 12.20 27.52
N GLU A 793 43.09 11.10 26.80
CA GLU A 793 44.04 9.99 26.67
C GLU A 793 45.32 10.45 25.98
N THR A 794 45.16 11.17 24.88
CA THR A 794 46.26 11.75 24.08
C THR A 794 47.11 12.67 24.95
N SER A 795 46.48 13.58 25.70
CA SER A 795 47.19 14.50 26.61
C SER A 795 47.96 13.75 27.70
N ILE A 796 47.35 12.74 28.34
CA ILE A 796 48.03 11.90 29.33
C ILE A 796 49.27 11.24 28.71
N ARG A 797 49.13 10.57 27.56
CA ARG A 797 50.25 9.88 26.89
C ARG A 797 51.36 10.84 26.49
N GLN A 798 51.01 12.04 26.02
CA GLN A 798 51.99 13.09 25.69
C GLN A 798 52.75 13.60 26.93
N ILE A 799 52.05 13.81 28.06
CA ILE A 799 52.66 14.22 29.33
C ILE A 799 53.58 13.11 29.85
N THR A 800 53.11 11.86 29.94
CA THR A 800 53.92 10.70 30.38
C THR A 800 55.15 10.51 29.49
N LYS A 801 55.01 10.66 28.16
CA LYS A 801 56.14 10.65 27.23
C LYS A 801 57.13 11.77 27.53
N ALA A 802 56.66 13.01 27.68
CA ALA A 802 57.52 14.17 27.95
C ALA A 802 58.30 14.07 29.26
N ILE A 803 57.74 13.42 30.29
CA ILE A 803 58.45 13.06 31.52
C ILE A 803 59.54 12.04 31.21
N LYS A 804 59.17 10.89 30.62
CA LYS A 804 60.08 9.75 30.37
C LYS A 804 61.20 10.05 29.37
N SER A 805 61.01 11.02 28.46
CA SER A 805 62.04 11.46 27.52
C SER A 805 62.95 12.57 28.05
N ASN A 806 62.69 13.10 29.25
CA ASN A 806 63.50 14.15 29.86
C ASN A 806 64.28 13.59 31.05
N THR A 807 65.60 13.49 30.91
CA THR A 807 66.51 12.92 31.92
C THR A 807 66.42 13.68 33.24
N ALA A 808 66.38 15.02 33.23
CA ALA A 808 66.33 15.81 34.46
C ALA A 808 65.00 15.67 35.22
N LEU A 809 63.88 15.48 34.51
CA LEU A 809 62.59 15.15 35.16
C LEU A 809 62.61 13.72 35.72
N SER A 810 63.24 12.78 35.02
CA SER A 810 63.37 11.38 35.45
C SER A 810 64.28 11.24 36.68
N GLU A 811 65.40 11.98 36.73
CA GLU A 811 66.29 12.07 37.89
C GLU A 811 65.58 12.69 39.10
N LYS A 812 64.78 13.75 38.90
CA LYS A 812 63.97 14.36 39.97
C LYS A 812 62.94 13.39 40.55
N LEU A 813 62.32 12.55 39.70
CA LEU A 813 61.40 11.47 40.13
C LEU A 813 62.10 10.34 40.89
N ALA A 814 63.41 10.13 40.71
CA ALA A 814 64.21 9.17 41.45
C ALA A 814 64.74 9.70 42.81
N SER A 815 64.29 10.88 43.25
CA SER A 815 64.73 11.47 44.52
C SER A 815 63.97 10.93 45.74
N LYS A 816 64.66 10.82 46.89
CA LYS A 816 64.13 10.25 48.15
C LYS A 816 62.82 10.91 48.64
N ALA A 817 62.61 12.20 48.33
CA ALA A 817 61.37 12.90 48.66
C ALA A 817 60.13 12.31 47.94
N ILE A 818 60.32 11.79 46.73
CA ILE A 818 59.27 11.14 45.93
C ILE A 818 58.93 9.76 46.50
N ASP A 819 59.94 9.00 46.97
CA ASP A 819 59.73 7.74 47.70
C ASP A 819 59.00 7.95 49.02
N GLU A 820 59.38 8.96 49.81
CA GLU A 820 58.70 9.31 51.06
C GLU A 820 57.25 9.77 50.83
N ARG A 821 56.99 10.52 49.75
CA ARG A 821 55.64 10.88 49.31
C ARG A 821 54.82 9.67 48.89
N TRP A 822 55.43 8.73 48.15
CA TRP A 822 54.77 7.49 47.74
C TRP A 822 54.39 6.62 48.93
N ALA A 823 55.28 6.44 49.90
CA ALA A 823 55.00 5.69 51.12
C ALA A 823 53.81 6.28 51.90
N LYS A 824 53.78 7.60 52.10
CA LYS A 824 52.65 8.31 52.74
C LYS A 824 51.34 8.11 51.97
N LEU A 825 51.37 8.11 50.64
CA LEU A 825 50.19 7.88 49.81
C LEU A 825 49.69 6.43 49.93
N GLN A 826 50.58 5.44 49.99
CA GLN A 826 50.23 4.05 50.24
C GLN A 826 49.59 3.85 51.62
N GLU A 827 50.11 4.48 52.66
CA GLU A 827 49.55 4.47 54.02
C GLU A 827 48.16 5.12 54.06
N ALA A 828 48.01 6.31 53.48
CA ALA A 828 46.72 7.02 53.39
C ALA A 828 45.66 6.22 52.61
N HIS A 829 46.07 5.51 51.55
CA HIS A 829 45.19 4.62 50.79
C HIS A 829 44.75 3.40 51.61
N GLN A 830 45.67 2.73 52.31
CA GLN A 830 45.32 1.62 53.21
C GLN A 830 44.37 2.08 54.33
N SER A 831 44.59 3.27 54.89
CA SER A 831 43.70 3.88 55.87
C SER A 831 42.31 4.15 55.29
N ARG A 832 42.20 4.74 54.09
CA ARG A 832 40.93 4.94 53.37
C ARG A 832 40.17 3.62 53.18
N LEU A 833 40.84 2.56 52.71
CA LEU A 833 40.22 1.23 52.54
C LEU A 833 39.74 0.61 53.87
N GLN A 834 40.48 0.79 54.96
CA GLN A 834 40.06 0.34 56.29
C GLN A 834 38.84 1.11 56.80
N THR A 835 38.81 2.44 56.65
CA THR A 835 37.64 3.28 56.98
C THR A 835 36.42 2.84 56.19
N ILE A 836 36.53 2.71 54.87
CA ILE A 836 35.45 2.23 53.99
C ILE A 836 34.92 0.88 54.49
N LYS A 837 35.80 -0.10 54.71
CA LYS A 837 35.42 -1.44 55.18
C LYS A 837 34.70 -1.41 56.54
N SER A 838 35.07 -0.48 57.43
CA SER A 838 34.41 -0.35 58.74
C SER A 838 32.94 0.10 58.65
N LEU A 839 32.58 0.89 57.62
CA LEU A 839 31.20 1.36 57.40
C LEU A 839 30.26 0.26 56.90
N ALA A 840 30.80 -0.85 56.39
CA ALA A 840 30.07 -1.99 55.84
C ALA A 840 29.68 -3.02 56.93
N SER A 841 29.02 -2.55 57.99
CA SER A 841 28.48 -3.38 59.08
C SER A 841 26.98 -3.15 59.26
N PRO A 842 26.18 -4.17 59.60
CA PRO A 842 24.78 -3.98 60.00
C PRO A 842 24.71 -3.34 61.40
N ALA A 843 23.58 -2.73 61.72
CA ALA A 843 23.30 -2.20 63.04
C ALA A 843 22.90 -3.32 64.03
N GLN A 844 22.92 -3.02 65.32
CA GLN A 844 22.55 -3.97 66.39
C GLN A 844 21.07 -4.39 66.35
N ASP A 845 20.21 -3.59 65.71
CA ASP A 845 18.80 -3.90 65.45
C ASP A 845 18.57 -4.73 64.18
N GLY A 846 19.65 -5.19 63.51
CA GLY A 846 19.61 -5.98 62.28
C GLY A 846 19.38 -5.15 61.01
N SER A 847 19.12 -3.85 61.12
CA SER A 847 19.02 -2.97 59.95
C SER A 847 20.37 -2.77 59.26
N PHE A 848 20.35 -2.38 57.99
CA PHE A 848 21.55 -2.16 57.18
C PHE A 848 21.54 -0.78 56.52
N ASN A 849 22.75 -0.28 56.23
CA ASN A 849 22.96 0.97 55.49
C ASN A 849 23.41 0.67 54.05
N THR A 850 23.52 1.72 53.23
CA THR A 850 24.01 1.66 51.84
C THR A 850 25.39 1.00 51.74
N SER A 851 26.28 1.22 52.72
CA SER A 851 27.64 0.68 52.71
C SER A 851 27.67 -0.84 52.87
N TYR A 852 26.87 -1.39 53.81
CA TYR A 852 26.72 -2.83 53.97
C TYR A 852 26.16 -3.46 52.70
N LEU A 853 25.05 -2.92 52.18
CA LEU A 853 24.40 -3.36 50.95
C LEU A 853 25.38 -3.41 49.76
N ALA A 854 26.09 -2.31 49.50
CA ALA A 854 27.04 -2.23 48.39
C ALA A 854 28.24 -3.20 48.57
N SER A 855 28.69 -3.44 49.81
CA SER A 855 29.71 -4.46 50.08
C SER A 855 29.21 -5.89 49.81
N ARG A 856 27.93 -6.20 50.07
CA ARG A 856 27.33 -7.51 49.71
C ARG A 856 27.23 -7.66 48.20
N LEU A 857 26.85 -6.61 47.47
CA LEU A 857 26.87 -6.60 46.00
C LEU A 857 28.28 -6.86 45.46
N SER A 858 29.29 -6.13 45.95
CA SER A 858 30.69 -6.32 45.53
C SER A 858 31.24 -7.71 45.86
N ALA A 859 30.72 -8.38 46.89
CA ALA A 859 31.17 -9.71 47.32
C ALA A 859 30.42 -10.88 46.64
N LEU A 860 29.19 -10.66 46.18
CA LEU A 860 28.33 -11.71 45.60
C LEU A 860 28.25 -11.67 44.06
N LEU A 861 28.53 -10.53 43.43
CA LEU A 861 28.46 -10.36 41.98
C LEU A 861 29.80 -10.67 41.27
N PRO A 862 29.79 -11.06 39.99
CA PRO A 862 31.00 -11.22 39.18
C PRO A 862 31.88 -9.95 39.20
N LYS A 863 33.20 -10.12 39.28
CA LYS A 863 34.17 -9.00 39.33
C LYS A 863 34.13 -8.06 38.13
N ASP A 864 33.58 -8.51 37.01
CA ASP A 864 33.49 -7.77 35.75
C ASP A 864 32.08 -7.23 35.47
N THR A 865 31.15 -7.36 36.43
CA THR A 865 29.79 -6.79 36.43
C THR A 865 29.80 -5.32 36.07
N ILE A 866 28.88 -4.90 35.21
CA ILE A 866 28.68 -3.49 34.88
C ILE A 866 27.61 -2.91 35.80
N TYR A 867 27.98 -1.91 36.59
CA TYR A 867 27.09 -1.19 37.49
C TYR A 867 26.52 0.06 36.78
N ALA A 868 25.20 0.09 36.62
CA ALA A 868 24.46 1.23 36.09
C ALA A 868 23.89 2.04 37.28
N VAL A 869 24.56 3.13 37.66
CA VAL A 869 24.36 3.77 38.97
C VAL A 869 23.65 5.12 38.84
N GLU A 870 22.57 5.28 39.61
CA GLU A 870 21.79 6.51 39.72
C GLU A 870 21.31 6.68 41.19
N ALA A 871 22.25 6.52 42.11
CA ALA A 871 22.03 6.47 43.56
C ALA A 871 21.93 7.86 44.23
N VAL A 872 22.17 8.95 43.48
CA VAL A 872 22.10 10.36 43.94
C VAL A 872 22.84 10.57 45.28
N THR A 873 22.14 10.79 46.40
CA THR A 873 22.76 11.04 47.72
C THR A 873 23.58 9.87 48.26
N ASN A 874 23.37 8.67 47.71
CA ASN A 874 24.07 7.44 48.08
C ASN A 874 25.27 7.11 47.17
N ALA A 875 25.51 7.86 46.09
CA ALA A 875 26.48 7.51 45.05
C ALA A 875 27.92 7.30 45.58
N ALA A 876 28.40 8.18 46.47
CA ALA A 876 29.72 8.04 47.08
C ALA A 876 29.85 6.75 47.94
N PHE A 877 28.83 6.39 48.74
CA PHE A 877 28.86 5.16 49.55
C PHE A 877 28.82 3.89 48.68
N VAL A 878 28.07 3.92 47.57
CA VAL A 878 28.06 2.82 46.60
C VAL A 878 29.44 2.71 45.93
N HIS A 879 29.99 3.81 45.42
CA HIS A 879 31.29 3.84 44.75
C HIS A 879 32.43 3.35 45.65
N ASP A 880 32.48 3.83 46.89
CA ASP A 880 33.52 3.48 47.86
C ASP A 880 33.52 2.00 48.24
N GLN A 881 32.37 1.31 48.19
CA GLN A 881 32.27 -0.12 48.50
C GLN A 881 32.36 -1.04 47.29
N ILE A 882 31.90 -0.59 46.11
CA ILE A 882 32.03 -1.33 44.84
C ILE A 882 33.48 -1.30 44.34
N GLN A 883 34.23 -0.24 44.62
CA GLN A 883 35.67 -0.10 44.32
C GLN A 883 36.01 -0.49 42.87
N PRO A 884 35.48 0.23 41.86
CA PRO A 884 35.64 -0.16 40.47
C PRO A 884 37.12 -0.09 40.03
N VAL A 885 37.65 -1.23 39.55
CA VAL A 885 39.03 -1.39 39.07
C VAL A 885 39.12 -1.56 37.55
N LEU A 886 38.02 -1.94 36.89
CA LEU A 886 37.97 -2.20 35.45
C LEU A 886 37.30 -1.05 34.69
N PRO A 887 37.87 -0.57 33.57
CA PRO A 887 37.18 0.40 32.71
C PRO A 887 35.85 -0.14 32.20
N GLY A 888 34.82 0.72 32.15
CA GLY A 888 33.49 0.35 31.67
C GLY A 888 32.66 -0.53 32.61
N THR A 889 33.08 -0.78 33.86
CA THR A 889 32.25 -1.48 34.87
C THR A 889 31.47 -0.55 35.80
N TRP A 890 31.63 0.76 35.69
CA TRP A 890 30.80 1.76 36.35
C TRP A 890 30.32 2.74 35.29
N ILE A 891 29.00 2.93 35.16
CA ILE A 891 28.37 3.82 34.17
C ILE A 891 27.17 4.55 34.81
N ASN A 892 27.07 5.84 34.54
CA ASN A 892 26.03 6.76 35.00
C ASN A 892 25.68 7.73 33.83
N CYS A 893 24.57 8.44 33.94
CA CYS A 893 24.05 9.35 32.93
C CYS A 893 24.91 10.61 32.68
N GLY A 894 25.81 10.98 33.59
CA GLY A 894 26.61 12.20 33.52
C GLY A 894 25.80 13.51 33.41
N GLY A 895 24.52 13.48 33.81
CA GLY A 895 23.59 14.60 33.74
C GLY A 895 22.77 14.75 35.02
N GLY A 896 21.91 15.77 35.06
CA GLY A 896 21.06 16.07 36.21
C GLY A 896 19.65 15.48 36.14
N GLY A 897 19.33 14.76 35.06
CA GLY A 897 17.99 14.23 34.79
C GLY A 897 17.75 12.89 35.46
N LEU A 898 16.86 12.83 36.44
CA LEU A 898 16.53 11.57 37.13
C LEU A 898 15.72 10.61 36.23
N GLY A 899 15.97 9.32 36.39
CA GLY A 899 15.24 8.21 35.76
C GLY A 899 15.98 7.51 34.62
N TRP A 900 17.22 7.90 34.30
CA TRP A 900 17.97 7.34 33.17
C TRP A 900 18.23 5.84 33.31
N SER A 901 18.60 5.37 34.50
CA SER A 901 19.20 4.06 34.72
C SER A 901 18.28 2.88 34.41
N GLY A 902 16.96 3.08 34.41
CA GLY A 902 16.01 2.04 34.01
C GLY A 902 16.16 1.67 32.53
N GLY A 903 16.20 2.66 31.63
CA GLY A 903 16.54 2.42 30.22
C GLY A 903 18.03 2.14 30.03
N GLY A 904 18.89 2.87 30.74
CA GLY A 904 20.35 2.78 30.66
C GLY A 904 20.89 1.37 30.94
N ALA A 905 20.45 0.72 32.02
CA ALA A 905 20.87 -0.64 32.38
C ALA A 905 20.49 -1.68 31.30
N LEU A 906 19.29 -1.56 30.71
CA LEU A 906 18.86 -2.41 29.60
C LEU A 906 19.70 -2.15 28.34
N GLY A 907 20.08 -0.89 28.08
CA GLY A 907 20.95 -0.51 26.96
C GLY A 907 22.36 -1.09 27.11
N ILE A 908 22.92 -0.97 28.31
CA ILE A 908 24.21 -1.56 28.71
C ILE A 908 24.18 -3.09 28.56
N LYS A 909 23.10 -3.77 29.01
CA LYS A 909 22.96 -5.22 28.85
C LYS A 909 22.83 -5.65 27.39
N LEU A 910 22.02 -4.94 26.59
CA LEU A 910 21.91 -5.17 25.14
C LEU A 910 23.25 -5.01 24.42
N ALA A 911 24.02 -3.98 24.76
CA ALA A 911 25.37 -3.77 24.22
C ALA A 911 26.32 -4.90 24.61
N SER A 912 26.37 -5.26 25.90
CA SER A 912 27.26 -6.31 26.39
C SER A 912 26.95 -7.68 25.78
N ASP A 913 25.66 -8.03 25.66
CA ASP A 913 25.22 -9.26 25.00
C ASP A 913 25.53 -9.24 23.49
N PHE A 914 25.37 -8.10 22.83
CA PHE A 914 25.66 -7.99 21.39
C PHE A 914 27.15 -8.19 21.09
N GLU A 915 28.05 -7.53 21.84
CA GLU A 915 29.50 -7.71 21.67
C GLU A 915 29.97 -9.13 22.03
N ALA A 916 29.30 -9.79 22.99
CA ALA A 916 29.54 -11.19 23.33
C ALA A 916 28.92 -12.19 22.32
N GLY A 917 28.40 -11.73 21.18
CA GLY A 917 27.87 -12.57 20.12
C GLY A 917 26.48 -13.15 20.40
N GLY A 918 25.66 -12.49 21.23
CA GLY A 918 24.23 -12.75 21.38
C GLY A 918 23.68 -12.65 22.81
N LYS A 919 22.34 -12.55 22.88
CA LYS A 919 21.52 -12.58 24.10
C LYS A 919 22.05 -13.59 25.14
N GLY A 920 22.20 -13.13 26.39
CA GLY A 920 22.62 -13.94 27.53
C GLY A 920 24.11 -14.25 27.62
N LYS A 921 24.94 -13.87 26.64
CA LYS A 921 26.39 -14.13 26.65
C LYS A 921 27.24 -12.99 27.22
N GLY A 922 26.67 -11.78 27.30
CA GLY A 922 27.32 -10.61 27.84
C GLY A 922 27.40 -10.62 29.35
N LYS A 923 28.11 -9.63 29.89
CA LYS A 923 28.38 -9.46 31.31
C LYS A 923 27.10 -9.37 32.15
N PHE A 924 27.23 -9.64 33.45
CA PHE A 924 26.19 -9.32 34.42
C PHE A 924 26.03 -7.80 34.52
N VAL A 925 24.80 -7.31 34.67
CA VAL A 925 24.49 -5.89 34.77
C VAL A 925 23.62 -5.64 36.01
N CYS A 926 24.06 -4.72 36.86
CA CYS A 926 23.40 -4.35 38.09
C CYS A 926 23.03 -2.85 38.08
N GLN A 927 21.75 -2.54 38.03
CA GLN A 927 21.23 -1.20 38.27
C GLN A 927 21.20 -0.92 39.78
N ILE A 928 21.76 0.20 40.21
CA ILE A 928 21.68 0.67 41.61
C ILE A 928 21.05 2.07 41.59
N VAL A 929 19.82 2.19 42.07
CA VAL A 929 18.95 3.35 41.82
C VAL A 929 18.25 3.81 43.11
N GLY A 930 18.10 5.12 43.30
CA GLY A 930 17.30 5.66 44.42
C GLY A 930 15.79 5.40 44.22
N ASP A 931 15.04 5.26 45.31
CA ASP A 931 13.58 5.05 45.30
C ASP A 931 12.77 6.04 44.42
N GLY A 932 12.99 7.34 44.57
CA GLY A 932 12.35 8.35 43.71
C GLY A 932 12.84 8.31 42.27
N THR A 933 14.10 7.94 42.08
CA THR A 933 14.73 7.82 40.75
C THR A 933 14.16 6.62 39.99
N PHE A 934 13.84 5.53 40.68
CA PHE A 934 13.14 4.38 40.13
C PHE A 934 11.77 4.79 39.56
N LEU A 935 11.01 5.65 40.25
CA LEU A 935 9.73 6.17 39.73
C LEU A 935 9.92 7.03 38.48
N PHE A 936 10.91 7.94 38.48
CA PHE A 936 11.25 8.74 37.30
C PHE A 936 11.67 7.91 36.08
N SER A 937 12.16 6.68 36.28
CA SER A 937 12.58 5.79 35.19
C SER A 937 11.46 5.20 34.34
N VAL A 938 10.19 5.55 34.62
CA VAL A 938 8.99 4.98 33.98
C VAL A 938 9.01 3.44 34.05
N PRO A 939 9.05 2.86 35.27
CA PRO A 939 9.37 1.45 35.47
C PRO A 939 8.38 0.49 34.78
N GLY A 940 7.13 0.90 34.61
CA GLY A 940 6.13 0.17 33.81
C GLY A 940 6.55 -0.05 32.35
N SER A 941 7.24 0.90 31.73
CA SER A 941 7.84 0.72 30.40
C SER A 941 9.12 -0.11 30.46
N VAL A 942 10.00 0.16 31.44
CA VAL A 942 11.30 -0.53 31.59
C VAL A 942 11.12 -2.04 31.70
N TYR A 943 10.33 -2.54 32.65
CA TYR A 943 10.20 -3.98 32.87
C TYR A 943 9.33 -4.69 31.82
N TRP A 944 8.43 -3.96 31.14
CA TRP A 944 7.76 -4.49 29.95
C TRP A 944 8.73 -4.69 28.78
N ILE A 945 9.60 -3.71 28.49
CA ILE A 945 10.66 -3.83 27.47
C ILE A 945 11.60 -4.98 27.84
N ALA A 946 12.07 -5.01 29.08
CA ALA A 946 13.00 -6.03 29.56
C ALA A 946 12.44 -7.45 29.44
N GLN A 947 11.14 -7.65 29.75
CA GLN A 947 10.47 -8.93 29.54
C GLN A 947 10.18 -9.23 28.07
N LYS A 948 9.76 -8.23 27.27
CA LYS A 948 9.40 -8.44 25.85
C LYS A 948 10.61 -8.82 24.99
N TYR A 949 11.77 -8.26 25.29
CA TYR A 949 13.02 -8.48 24.54
C TYR A 949 14.02 -9.38 25.26
N GLU A 950 13.65 -9.84 26.46
CA GLU A 950 14.41 -10.75 27.33
C GLU A 950 15.83 -10.23 27.61
N ILE A 951 15.89 -9.10 28.30
CA ILE A 951 17.10 -8.34 28.65
C ILE A 951 17.25 -8.40 30.19
N PRO A 952 17.87 -9.44 30.76
CA PRO A 952 17.89 -9.64 32.21
C PRO A 952 18.90 -8.70 32.90
N VAL A 953 18.41 -7.91 33.85
CA VAL A 953 19.20 -7.05 34.75
C VAL A 953 18.78 -7.26 36.20
N LEU A 954 19.73 -7.05 37.13
CA LEU A 954 19.45 -6.95 38.56
C LEU A 954 19.25 -5.47 38.92
N THR A 955 18.13 -5.11 39.52
CA THR A 955 17.88 -3.75 40.02
C THR A 955 17.78 -3.74 41.54
N ILE A 956 18.62 -2.92 42.16
CA ILE A 956 18.64 -2.67 43.60
C ILE A 956 18.06 -1.27 43.83
N VAL A 957 16.91 -1.20 44.49
CA VAL A 957 16.27 0.08 44.87
C VAL A 957 16.74 0.46 46.26
N LEU A 958 17.43 1.59 46.36
CA LEU A 958 17.92 2.18 47.61
C LEU A 958 16.78 2.95 48.28
N ASN A 959 15.97 2.25 49.08
CA ASN A 959 14.76 2.80 49.68
C ASN A 959 15.05 3.47 51.02
N ASN A 960 15.12 4.81 50.99
CA ASN A 960 15.23 5.68 52.17
C ASN A 960 14.02 6.61 52.33
N LYS A 961 12.88 6.21 51.75
CA LYS A 961 11.56 6.85 51.83
C LYS A 961 11.51 8.30 51.33
N GLY A 962 12.34 8.69 50.36
CA GLY A 962 12.13 9.94 49.62
C GLY A 962 13.35 10.84 49.35
N TRP A 963 13.05 12.05 48.90
CA TRP A 963 14.02 12.97 48.29
C TRP A 963 14.92 13.66 49.31
N ASN A 964 15.92 12.92 49.79
CA ASN A 964 16.95 13.42 50.69
C ASN A 964 17.94 14.43 50.05
N ALA A 965 18.00 14.53 48.71
CA ALA A 965 18.82 15.52 48.00
C ALA A 965 18.34 16.97 48.23
N PRO A 966 17.05 17.33 48.02
CA PRO A 966 16.46 18.59 48.47
C PRO A 966 16.76 18.94 49.94
N ARG A 967 16.73 17.99 50.88
CA ARG A 967 17.11 18.27 52.28
C ARG A 967 18.58 18.66 52.41
N LYS A 968 19.52 17.95 51.74
CA LYS A 968 20.94 18.36 51.72
C LYS A 968 21.08 19.79 51.18
N SER A 969 20.44 20.11 50.06
CA SER A 969 20.49 21.46 49.46
C SER A 969 19.89 22.54 50.36
N LEU A 970 18.77 22.25 51.03
CA LEU A 970 18.13 23.14 51.99
C LEU A 970 19.06 23.47 53.17
N LEU A 971 19.76 22.47 53.71
CA LEU A 971 20.70 22.65 54.83
C LEU A 971 21.95 23.46 54.44
N LEU A 972 22.36 23.45 53.16
CA LEU A 972 23.47 24.28 52.67
C LEU A 972 23.11 25.78 52.56
N VAL A 973 21.83 26.12 52.45
CA VAL A 973 21.35 27.51 52.25
C VAL A 973 20.65 28.08 53.49
N HIS A 974 19.96 27.23 54.26
CA HIS A 974 19.18 27.58 55.43
C HIS A 974 19.44 26.64 56.63
N PRO A 975 20.69 26.48 57.11
CA PRO A 975 21.05 25.55 58.18
C PRO A 975 20.26 25.78 59.48
N ASP A 976 19.94 27.03 59.81
CA ASP A 976 19.19 27.40 61.03
C ASP A 976 17.72 27.77 60.77
N GLY A 977 17.25 27.68 59.52
CA GLY A 977 15.90 28.06 59.11
C GLY A 977 14.80 27.16 59.69
N GLN A 978 13.54 27.48 59.42
CA GLN A 978 12.43 26.59 59.84
C GLN A 978 12.52 25.22 59.15
N GLY A 979 12.89 25.21 57.85
CA GLY A 979 13.03 23.98 57.08
C GLY A 979 14.14 23.02 57.53
N SER A 980 15.15 23.47 58.27
CA SER A 980 16.17 22.55 58.82
C SER A 980 15.66 21.76 60.02
N LYS A 981 14.62 22.26 60.70
CA LYS A 981 13.97 21.65 61.87
C LYS A 981 12.76 20.78 61.50
N ALA A 982 12.21 20.98 60.30
CA ALA A 982 11.03 20.29 59.80
C ALA A 982 11.29 18.83 59.39
N THR A 983 10.28 17.95 59.51
CA THR A 983 10.34 16.54 59.07
C THR A 983 10.33 16.38 57.54
N ASN A 984 10.48 15.16 57.02
CA ASN A 984 10.42 14.94 55.55
C ASN A 984 9.00 15.12 55.02
N GLU A 985 7.99 14.90 55.86
CA GLU A 985 6.56 15.05 55.58
C GLU A 985 6.21 16.55 55.52
N GLU A 986 6.63 17.32 56.52
CA GLU A 986 6.47 18.79 56.54
C GLU A 986 7.18 19.48 55.35
N LEU A 987 8.35 18.98 54.95
CA LEU A 987 9.06 19.44 53.76
C LEU A 987 8.48 18.92 52.44
N ASN A 988 7.46 18.05 52.46
CA ASN A 988 6.86 17.43 51.27
C ASN A 988 7.88 16.65 50.39
N ILE A 989 8.85 15.99 51.03
CA ILE A 989 9.89 15.15 50.39
C ILE A 989 9.84 13.68 50.83
N SER A 990 8.94 13.32 51.75
CA SER A 990 8.69 11.95 52.18
C SER A 990 7.81 11.20 51.17
N PHE A 991 8.08 9.90 51.00
CA PHE A 991 7.22 8.97 50.25
C PHE A 991 6.48 7.98 51.14
N ALA A 992 6.49 8.14 52.47
CA ALA A 992 5.78 7.21 53.35
C ALA A 992 4.24 7.36 53.20
N PRO A 993 3.47 6.26 53.02
CA PRO A 993 3.89 4.87 52.82
C PRO A 993 4.41 4.62 51.39
N THR A 994 5.59 4.00 51.27
CA THR A 994 6.27 3.84 49.97
C THR A 994 5.52 2.91 49.02
N PRO A 995 5.52 3.18 47.70
CA PRO A 995 5.08 2.23 46.68
C PRO A 995 5.81 0.89 46.79
N ASP A 996 5.15 -0.20 46.39
CA ASP A 996 5.81 -1.50 46.19
C ASP A 996 6.62 -1.48 44.89
N TYR A 997 7.87 -1.00 44.97
CA TYR A 997 8.74 -0.83 43.81
C TYR A 997 9.01 -2.16 43.09
N ALA A 998 9.17 -3.25 43.83
CA ALA A 998 9.35 -4.59 43.28
C ALA A 998 8.05 -5.12 42.65
N GLY A 999 6.89 -4.88 43.28
CA GLY A 999 5.56 -5.22 42.73
C GLY A 999 5.23 -4.49 41.42
N ILE A 1000 5.65 -3.23 41.25
CA ILE A 1000 5.52 -2.50 39.98
C ILE A 1000 6.25 -3.23 38.84
N ALA A 1001 7.48 -3.71 39.10
CA ALA A 1001 8.26 -4.47 38.14
C ALA A 1001 7.66 -5.86 37.85
N ALA A 1002 7.12 -6.53 38.88
CA ALA A 1002 6.38 -7.78 38.71
C ALA A 1002 5.15 -7.59 37.81
N ALA A 1003 4.29 -6.60 38.09
CA ALA A 1003 3.10 -6.32 37.29
C ALA A 1003 3.45 -5.97 35.83
N ALA A 1004 4.42 -5.09 35.62
CA ALA A 1004 4.86 -4.65 34.29
C ALA A 1004 5.48 -5.77 33.43
N SER A 1005 6.09 -6.78 34.07
CA SER A 1005 6.64 -7.97 33.40
C SER A 1005 5.64 -9.14 33.28
N GLY A 1006 4.37 -8.97 33.70
CA GLY A 1006 3.39 -10.06 33.71
C GLY A 1006 3.76 -11.16 34.72
N HIS A 1007 4.26 -10.76 35.89
CA HIS A 1007 4.73 -11.59 37.01
C HIS A 1007 5.88 -12.55 36.65
N LYS A 1008 6.74 -12.17 35.71
CA LYS A 1008 7.92 -12.95 35.32
C LYS A 1008 9.25 -12.41 35.85
N ALA A 1009 9.38 -11.11 36.08
CA ALA A 1009 10.51 -10.59 36.85
C ALA A 1009 10.41 -11.09 38.28
N TRP A 1010 11.55 -11.46 38.87
CA TRP A 1010 11.61 -11.73 40.30
C TRP A 1010 11.48 -10.41 41.06
N ALA A 1011 10.70 -10.43 42.14
CA ALA A 1011 10.44 -9.27 42.98
C ALA A 1011 10.62 -9.67 44.44
N GLY A 1012 11.31 -8.83 45.21
CA GLY A 1012 11.52 -9.02 46.63
C GLY A 1012 11.76 -7.71 47.38
N GLN A 1013 11.56 -7.77 48.68
CA GLN A 1013 11.84 -6.69 49.63
C GLN A 1013 12.80 -7.23 50.70
N ALA A 1014 13.72 -6.40 51.19
CA ALA A 1014 14.64 -6.75 52.28
C ALA A 1014 14.63 -5.68 53.37
N TRP A 1015 14.33 -6.08 54.61
CA TRP A 1015 14.10 -5.19 55.75
C TRP A 1015 15.23 -5.23 56.79
N ASN A 1016 16.04 -6.28 56.78
CA ASN A 1016 17.18 -6.50 57.65
C ASN A 1016 18.31 -7.21 56.89
N ALA A 1017 19.48 -7.37 57.52
CA ALA A 1017 20.68 -7.92 56.89
C ALA A 1017 20.55 -9.42 56.50
N GLU A 1018 19.75 -10.21 57.22
CA GLU A 1018 19.53 -11.64 56.91
C GLU A 1018 18.60 -11.80 55.70
N ASP A 1019 17.48 -11.06 55.67
CA ASP A 1019 16.63 -10.93 54.48
C ASP A 1019 17.47 -10.52 53.28
N LEU A 1020 18.31 -9.50 53.41
CA LEU A 1020 19.13 -8.99 52.31
C LEU A 1020 20.08 -10.06 51.76
N GLU A 1021 20.80 -10.76 52.63
CA GLU A 1021 21.77 -11.81 52.26
C GLU A 1021 21.10 -13.03 51.59
N SER A 1022 19.84 -13.30 51.92
CA SER A 1022 19.01 -14.33 51.30
C SER A 1022 18.45 -13.85 49.95
N LYS A 1023 17.78 -12.69 49.95
CA LYS A 1023 17.10 -12.11 48.78
C LYS A 1023 18.05 -11.70 47.66
N LEU A 1024 19.28 -11.28 47.96
CA LEU A 1024 20.30 -11.05 46.93
C LEU A 1024 20.64 -12.33 46.15
N LYS A 1025 20.67 -13.50 46.79
CA LYS A 1025 21.00 -14.78 46.11
C LYS A 1025 19.84 -15.22 45.21
N ASP A 1026 18.61 -15.14 45.71
CA ASP A 1026 17.39 -15.36 44.91
C ASP A 1026 17.35 -14.47 43.66
N ALA A 1027 17.69 -13.19 43.82
CA ALA A 1027 17.71 -12.17 42.77
C ALA A 1027 18.82 -12.42 41.74
N ILE A 1028 20.04 -12.75 42.20
CA ILE A 1028 21.17 -13.07 41.32
C ILE A 1028 20.85 -14.31 40.48
N SER A 1029 20.34 -15.40 41.09
CA SER A 1029 19.87 -16.61 40.39
C SER A 1029 18.80 -16.29 39.34
N ALA A 1030 17.87 -15.36 39.63
CA ALA A 1030 16.87 -14.93 38.64
C ALA A 1030 17.50 -14.39 37.35
N VAL A 1031 18.57 -13.60 37.48
CA VAL A 1031 19.26 -12.94 36.36
C VAL A 1031 20.24 -13.88 35.66
N SER A 1032 21.06 -14.64 36.41
CA SER A 1032 22.12 -15.48 35.85
C SER A 1032 21.67 -16.87 35.40
N GLU A 1033 20.72 -17.50 36.11
CA GLU A 1033 20.30 -18.89 35.85
C GLU A 1033 18.95 -18.95 35.13
N ARG A 1034 18.00 -18.09 35.53
CA ARG A 1034 16.63 -18.07 34.97
C ARG A 1034 16.45 -17.06 33.82
N GLY A 1035 17.42 -16.17 33.60
CA GLY A 1035 17.40 -15.22 32.48
C GLY A 1035 16.28 -14.18 32.51
N VAL A 1036 15.75 -13.86 33.71
CA VAL A 1036 14.72 -12.83 33.93
C VAL A 1036 15.27 -11.66 34.74
N CYS A 1037 14.62 -10.50 34.69
CA CYS A 1037 15.00 -9.40 35.58
C CYS A 1037 14.70 -9.74 37.05
N ALA A 1038 15.44 -9.13 37.95
CA ALA A 1038 15.17 -9.17 39.39
C ALA A 1038 15.15 -7.75 39.95
N VAL A 1039 14.14 -7.42 40.77
CA VAL A 1039 14.07 -6.16 41.50
C VAL A 1039 14.04 -6.44 43.00
N LEU A 1040 15.02 -5.91 43.72
CA LEU A 1040 15.10 -5.95 45.17
C LEU A 1040 14.92 -4.53 45.74
N ASP A 1041 13.82 -4.34 46.46
CA ASP A 1041 13.57 -3.17 47.28
C ASP A 1041 14.33 -3.31 48.61
N ALA A 1042 15.33 -2.48 48.85
CA ALA A 1042 16.23 -2.58 49.99
C ALA A 1042 15.98 -1.42 50.97
N HIS A 1043 15.24 -1.70 52.05
CA HIS A 1043 14.83 -0.70 53.03
C HIS A 1043 16.00 -0.32 53.94
N LEU A 1044 16.55 0.88 53.71
CA LEU A 1044 17.74 1.39 54.38
C LEU A 1044 17.42 1.89 55.79
N GLU A 1045 18.29 1.56 56.75
CA GLU A 1045 18.22 1.98 58.16
C GLU A 1045 16.92 1.57 58.89
N GLY A 1046 16.26 0.50 58.42
CA GLY A 1046 15.17 -0.22 59.09
C GLY A 1046 13.76 0.15 58.61
N PRO A 1047 12.71 -0.48 59.15
CA PRO A 1047 11.33 -0.31 58.67
C PRO A 1047 10.79 1.11 58.83
N ASP A 1048 11.31 1.89 59.79
CA ASP A 1048 10.99 3.31 59.95
C ASP A 1048 11.78 4.22 59.00
N GLY A 1049 12.99 3.82 58.59
CA GLY A 1049 13.92 4.62 57.80
C GLY A 1049 14.50 5.77 58.62
N LYS A 1050 15.76 5.64 59.07
CA LYS A 1050 16.46 6.73 59.76
C LYS A 1050 17.17 7.66 58.76
N PHE A 1051 17.38 8.90 59.17
CA PHE A 1051 18.23 9.85 58.47
C PHE A 1051 19.58 9.90 59.18
N GLY A 1052 20.66 9.48 58.52
CA GLY A 1052 22.06 9.52 59.02
C GLY A 1052 22.65 10.92 59.27
N GLY A 1053 21.81 11.90 59.61
CA GLY A 1053 22.12 13.33 59.63
C GLY A 1053 23.06 13.81 60.74
N GLY A 1054 23.42 12.97 61.71
CA GLY A 1054 24.23 13.38 62.86
C GLY A 1054 25.61 13.95 62.49
N LYS A 1055 26.22 13.47 61.38
CA LYS A 1055 27.49 14.00 60.84
C LYS A 1055 27.62 13.98 59.30
N ALA A 1056 26.66 13.41 58.56
CA ALA A 1056 26.75 13.27 57.10
C ALA A 1056 26.49 14.57 56.28
N ALA A 1057 26.38 15.72 56.95
CA ALA A 1057 25.98 16.99 56.37
C ALA A 1057 26.97 17.63 55.36
N LEU A 1058 28.19 17.10 55.25
CA LEU A 1058 29.27 17.65 54.41
C LEU A 1058 29.88 16.63 53.44
N VAL A 1059 29.27 15.45 53.25
CA VAL A 1059 29.71 14.48 52.24
C VAL A 1059 28.92 14.66 50.95
N GLY A 1060 29.58 15.26 49.96
CA GLY A 1060 29.25 15.24 48.53
C GLY A 1060 30.41 14.65 47.76
#